data_AF-A0A6G1VMP3-F1
#
_entry.id   AF-A0A6G1VMP3-F1
#
_cell.length_a   1.000
_cell.length_b   1.000
_cell.length_c   1.000
_cell.angle_alpha   90.00
_cell.angle_beta   90.00
_cell.angle_gamma   90.00
#
_symmetry.space_group_name_H-M   'P 1'
#
loop_
_entity.id
_entity.type
_entity.pdbx_description
1 polymer ?
#
loop_
_entity_poly.entity_id
_entity_poly.type
_entity_poly.pdbx_seq_one_letter_code
_entity_poly.pdbx_strand_id
1 'polypeptide(L)'
;MSFGISNSVMSRVVQVCTPELFHQATSSSVVKDVCSQIADALESKRRGEMNNEDFETLKTQLKKRLPILTPHATFRNGRRCNSDAIPSGFSIYDIDHIPNPRGYWEEKKKLLAEKKIGVFMVSGDLQSPESKEPASSKQINTSKEPASSKQINTSKEPTGSKQMISVLDLIVLVHVTPSSEGLRLVFIIPDGMSLADAQKWMSQQLGDEEYDVCVKDLARPSFIVPEDYILFINNEELFKERIVTYSLAGDCKSPERLAGANLKVQSSNLKVQSNSDVQDNRLPGTHSHPAVSSGSAIQPAQSGDSNGTAAGDLSPAGAHPDACPEIFPTEYQGIPYYQLIRKLIELLGGEPEHGSRNSFIFTLSCYLRYLCDDNPAWIKQIIPIFGEDQKRAFTTVESACSRKQSHRMPSIVRTAIKLAQEADSKAKGEGSYDDEDFGDIHNPESYFYNIHQMPQKLPKLIKLLISKTPSIYRPAVSQAVFPPLASHLLETRFRYIDNVEHEATLSSILCAPTGSGKEAITQPINRIMADIRRRDAEQRERERKWKDECNSKGANKDRRERPEGLVIQEVNIDMTNPAFVLRMKEAANHFLYAKVNELNLFDALKGKTNQHFRIMELAFDLGNYGQDRVGTQSVTETVKVRFNWNACCTPKKCRDYFRKVVTDGPISRISFATIERRPCGSDIPVYGTYDAAFDEELKPYIDNLLKARGLVNCPQAMRLAKTLVEENAEFSRLSQNYVFENLSFRANVIAYLKACVLYVANGMKWEKSIEDFVRWSERYDLWCKLKLFGQMIYDADNDGSDIRKTSPRGPMNLLELLPDEFSLDDYVKVRQKEGYEDNISKAKVALRQWEHRGYVVRIERDSDSYSFIFRKLKFLKGSSSTSSGSSSTPSSY
;
A
#
# COMPACT_ATOMS: atom_id res chain seq x y z
N MET A 1 9.14 32.88 -5.70
CA MET A 1 8.69 31.49 -5.44
C MET A 1 9.80 30.54 -5.84
N SER A 2 9.91 29.39 -5.17
CA SER A 2 11.01 28.43 -5.29
C SER A 2 10.49 26.99 -5.44
N PHE A 3 11.34 26.04 -5.80
CA PHE A 3 11.02 24.60 -5.95
C PHE A 3 11.60 23.77 -4.79
N GLY A 4 11.04 22.59 -4.56
CA GLY A 4 11.38 21.77 -3.39
C GLY A 4 12.43 20.69 -3.66
N ILE A 5 13.15 20.29 -2.60
CA ILE A 5 14.05 19.13 -2.55
C ILE A 5 13.75 18.28 -1.32
N SER A 6 13.92 16.96 -1.44
CA SER A 6 13.74 16.00 -0.35
C SER A 6 14.72 14.84 -0.46
N ASN A 7 15.14 14.30 0.68
CA ASN A 7 16.13 13.22 0.77
C ASN A 7 15.68 11.91 0.10
N SER A 8 14.37 11.68 -0.01
CA SER A 8 13.83 10.56 -0.80
C SER A 8 12.35 10.73 -1.10
N VAL A 9 11.82 9.90 -2.00
CA VAL A 9 10.38 9.84 -2.30
C VAL A 9 9.53 9.43 -1.10
N MET A 10 10.12 8.76 -0.10
CA MET A 10 9.46 8.31 1.13
C MET A 10 9.58 9.32 2.28
N SER A 11 10.46 10.31 2.15
CA SER A 11 10.60 11.38 3.13
C SER A 11 9.33 12.24 3.15
N ARG A 12 8.88 12.53 4.37
CA ARG A 12 7.72 13.41 4.62
C ARG A 12 8.09 14.88 4.64
N VAL A 13 9.39 15.20 4.59
CA VAL A 13 9.92 16.55 4.67
C VAL A 13 10.50 16.94 3.32
N VAL A 14 10.01 18.06 2.77
CA VAL A 14 10.47 18.77 1.59
C VAL A 14 10.90 20.16 2.05
N GLN A 15 12.14 20.52 1.74
CA GLN A 15 12.68 21.84 2.00
C GLN A 15 12.82 22.61 0.68
N VAL A 16 13.01 23.93 0.76
CA VAL A 16 13.32 24.73 -0.41
C VAL A 16 14.67 24.27 -0.99
N CYS A 17 14.71 24.05 -2.31
CA CYS A 17 15.93 23.67 -2.99
C CYS A 17 16.83 24.89 -3.18
N THR A 18 17.91 24.98 -2.40
CA THR A 18 18.96 25.98 -2.61
C THR A 18 20.02 25.45 -3.59
N PRO A 19 20.83 26.32 -4.22
CA PRO A 19 21.93 25.87 -5.08
C PRO A 19 22.86 24.87 -4.37
N GLU A 20 23.19 25.11 -3.11
CA GLU A 20 24.08 24.26 -2.32
C GLU A 20 23.47 22.88 -2.12
N LEU A 21 22.19 22.80 -1.78
CA LEU A 21 21.48 21.54 -1.58
C LEU A 21 21.32 20.73 -2.88
N PHE A 22 21.08 21.42 -4.00
CA PHE A 22 20.99 20.77 -5.31
C PHE A 22 22.33 20.15 -5.69
N HIS A 23 23.41 20.93 -5.66
CA HIS A 23 24.75 20.47 -6.03
C HIS A 23 25.29 19.42 -5.04
N GLN A 24 25.00 19.56 -3.75
CA GLN A 24 25.34 18.53 -2.76
C GLN A 24 24.64 17.19 -3.08
N ALA A 25 23.38 17.22 -3.51
CA ALA A 25 22.64 16.02 -3.83
C ALA A 25 23.10 15.37 -5.14
N THR A 26 23.44 16.15 -6.17
CA THR A 26 23.95 15.63 -7.46
C THR A 26 25.40 15.12 -7.35
N SER A 27 26.23 15.66 -6.46
CA SER A 27 27.58 15.17 -6.18
C SER A 27 27.62 14.02 -5.15
N SER A 28 26.47 13.55 -4.65
CA SER A 28 26.40 12.50 -3.65
C SER A 28 26.86 11.15 -4.19
N SER A 29 27.79 10.48 -3.48
CA SER A 29 28.23 9.12 -3.81
C SER A 29 27.07 8.13 -3.82
N VAL A 30 26.09 8.29 -2.93
CA VAL A 30 24.90 7.43 -2.87
C VAL A 30 24.08 7.55 -4.15
N VAL A 31 23.92 8.76 -4.70
CA VAL A 31 23.17 8.98 -5.95
C VAL A 31 23.91 8.35 -7.12
N LYS A 32 25.25 8.52 -7.17
CA LYS A 32 26.12 7.89 -8.16
C LYS A 32 26.01 6.36 -8.13
N ASP A 33 26.21 5.75 -6.97
CA ASP A 33 26.20 4.29 -6.80
C ASP A 33 24.84 3.68 -7.16
N VAL A 34 23.74 4.35 -6.77
CA VAL A 34 22.38 3.86 -7.05
C VAL A 34 22.07 3.94 -8.54
N CYS A 35 22.41 5.05 -9.22
CA CYS A 35 22.21 5.16 -10.67
C CYS A 35 23.11 4.18 -11.44
N SER A 36 24.36 3.98 -11.03
CA SER A 36 25.25 2.96 -11.62
C SER A 36 24.67 1.56 -11.48
N GLN A 37 24.16 1.18 -10.30
CA GLN A 37 23.51 -0.14 -10.11
C GLN A 37 22.29 -0.34 -11.01
N ILE A 38 21.50 0.71 -11.25
CA ILE A 38 20.35 0.62 -12.17
C ILE A 38 20.84 0.46 -13.62
N ALA A 39 21.89 1.17 -14.01
CA ALA A 39 22.50 1.04 -15.33
C ALA A 39 23.11 -0.36 -15.56
N ASP A 40 23.83 -0.90 -14.58
CA ASP A 40 24.41 -2.26 -14.63
C ASP A 40 23.31 -3.33 -14.72
N ALA A 41 22.22 -3.15 -13.99
CA ALA A 41 21.07 -4.04 -14.04
C ALA A 41 20.37 -3.99 -15.41
N LEU A 42 20.30 -2.81 -16.03
CA LEU A 42 19.77 -2.66 -17.38
C LEU A 42 20.67 -3.34 -18.41
N GLU A 43 21.99 -3.22 -18.27
CA GLU A 43 22.93 -3.93 -19.13
C GLU A 43 22.81 -5.45 -18.95
N SER A 44 22.70 -5.92 -17.71
CA SER A 44 22.46 -7.34 -17.39
C SER A 44 21.15 -7.85 -18.02
N LYS A 45 20.09 -7.04 -18.02
CA LYS A 45 18.84 -7.33 -18.74
C LYS A 45 19.06 -7.42 -20.25
N ARG A 46 19.82 -6.49 -20.84
CA ARG A 46 20.14 -6.49 -22.29
C ARG A 46 21.02 -7.69 -22.68
N ARG A 47 21.89 -8.17 -21.80
CA ARG A 47 22.69 -9.40 -21.97
C ARG A 47 21.91 -10.69 -21.71
N GLY A 48 20.66 -10.61 -21.22
CA GLY A 48 19.82 -11.78 -20.89
C GLY A 48 20.16 -12.47 -19.57
N GLU A 49 21.00 -11.85 -18.73
CA GLU A 49 21.41 -12.35 -17.41
C GLU A 49 20.35 -12.06 -16.32
N MET A 50 19.43 -11.15 -16.60
CA MET A 50 18.33 -10.73 -15.74
C MET A 50 17.03 -10.60 -16.55
N ASN A 51 15.92 -11.14 -16.04
CA ASN A 51 14.63 -10.97 -16.71
C ASN A 51 14.04 -9.56 -16.46
N ASN A 52 13.04 -9.19 -17.26
CA ASN A 52 12.44 -7.85 -17.19
C ASN A 52 11.72 -7.56 -15.84
N GLU A 53 11.12 -8.58 -15.22
CA GLU A 53 10.38 -8.43 -13.96
C GLU A 53 11.31 -8.16 -12.77
N ASP A 54 12.44 -8.87 -12.73
CA ASP A 54 13.52 -8.69 -11.75
C ASP A 54 14.15 -7.30 -11.90
N PHE A 55 14.39 -6.85 -13.14
CA PHE A 55 14.91 -5.52 -13.43
C PHE A 55 13.98 -4.41 -12.92
N GLU A 56 12.67 -4.46 -13.25
CA GLU A 56 11.72 -3.44 -12.80
C GLU A 56 11.53 -3.45 -11.27
N THR A 57 11.61 -4.62 -10.64
CA THR A 57 11.60 -4.75 -9.17
C THR A 57 12.82 -4.09 -8.54
N LEU A 58 14.02 -4.41 -9.04
CA LEU A 58 15.28 -3.84 -8.54
C LEU A 58 15.34 -2.33 -8.75
N LYS A 59 15.00 -1.86 -9.95
CA LYS A 59 14.90 -0.44 -10.31
C LYS A 59 13.96 0.32 -9.37
N THR A 60 12.79 -0.25 -9.05
CA THR A 60 11.83 0.36 -8.12
C THR A 60 12.36 0.44 -6.69
N GLN A 61 13.08 -0.57 -6.22
CA GLN A 61 13.69 -0.58 -4.89
C GLN A 61 14.84 0.44 -4.78
N LEU A 62 15.71 0.48 -5.79
CA LEU A 62 16.86 1.38 -5.84
C LEU A 62 16.44 2.86 -5.94
N LYS A 63 15.45 3.20 -6.78
CA LYS A 63 14.93 4.58 -6.91
C LYS A 63 14.41 5.16 -5.59
N LYS A 64 13.94 4.33 -4.64
CA LYS A 64 13.48 4.82 -3.32
C LYS A 64 14.59 5.42 -2.46
N ARG A 65 15.86 5.10 -2.77
CA ARG A 65 17.04 5.63 -2.08
C ARG A 65 17.53 6.96 -2.64
N LEU A 66 17.00 7.38 -3.81
CA LEU A 66 17.38 8.63 -4.45
C LEU A 66 16.61 9.81 -3.86
N PRO A 67 17.27 10.96 -3.63
CA PRO A 67 16.62 12.24 -3.39
C PRO A 67 15.68 12.62 -4.55
N ILE A 68 14.74 13.50 -4.26
CA ILE A 68 13.79 14.01 -5.25
C ILE A 68 13.75 15.53 -5.25
N LEU A 69 13.46 16.09 -6.42
CA LEU A 69 13.00 17.47 -6.62
C LEU A 69 11.49 17.48 -6.79
N THR A 70 10.84 18.58 -6.41
CA THR A 70 9.46 18.88 -6.78
C THR A 70 9.45 20.14 -7.63
N PRO A 71 9.68 20.02 -8.96
CA PRO A 71 9.85 21.18 -9.82
C PRO A 71 8.64 22.09 -9.81
N HIS A 72 7.43 21.54 -9.72
CA HIS A 72 6.17 22.30 -9.78
C HIS A 72 5.89 23.20 -8.56
N ALA A 73 6.44 22.88 -7.38
CA ALA A 73 6.06 23.56 -6.15
C ALA A 73 7.04 23.37 -4.97
N THR A 74 6.95 24.29 -4.02
CA THR A 74 7.35 24.11 -2.60
C THR A 74 6.10 23.90 -1.73
N PHE A 75 6.26 23.66 -0.43
CA PHE A 75 5.12 23.34 0.45
C PHE A 75 5.19 24.13 1.76
N ARG A 76 4.08 24.77 2.15
CA ARG A 76 4.00 25.63 3.36
C ARG A 76 4.46 24.94 4.64
N ASN A 77 4.08 23.67 4.79
CA ASN A 77 4.39 22.87 5.98
C ASN A 77 5.60 21.94 5.78
N GLY A 78 6.36 22.13 4.70
CA GLY A 78 7.42 21.23 4.29
C GLY A 78 6.95 19.80 4.00
N ARG A 79 5.64 19.56 3.82
CA ARG A 79 5.11 18.23 3.47
C ARG A 79 4.61 18.24 2.04
N ARG A 80 5.03 17.25 1.26
CA ARG A 80 4.61 17.06 -0.13
C ARG A 80 3.11 16.72 -0.21
N CYS A 81 2.27 17.74 -0.27
CA CYS A 81 0.81 17.65 -0.37
C CYS A 81 0.26 18.77 -1.24
N ASN A 82 -0.62 18.45 -2.20
CA ASN A 82 -1.16 19.43 -3.15
C ASN A 82 -1.93 20.58 -2.50
N SER A 83 -2.59 20.36 -1.36
CA SER A 83 -3.30 21.43 -0.65
C SER A 83 -2.37 22.51 -0.09
N ASP A 84 -1.11 22.15 0.16
CA ASP A 84 -0.11 23.00 0.79
C ASP A 84 0.92 23.50 -0.23
N ALA A 85 0.74 23.15 -1.51
CA ALA A 85 1.65 23.44 -2.59
C ALA A 85 1.65 24.94 -2.94
N ILE A 86 2.84 25.51 -3.00
CA ILE A 86 3.12 26.86 -3.48
C ILE A 86 3.78 26.70 -4.86
N PRO A 87 3.10 27.07 -5.96
CA PRO A 87 3.63 26.90 -7.32
C PRO A 87 4.99 27.60 -7.49
N SER A 88 5.94 26.91 -8.12
CA SER A 88 7.28 27.45 -8.37
C SER A 88 7.35 28.32 -9.64
N GLY A 89 6.44 28.10 -10.60
CA GLY A 89 6.54 28.62 -11.97
C GLY A 89 7.24 27.70 -12.95
N PHE A 90 7.70 26.52 -12.51
CA PHE A 90 8.30 25.50 -13.37
C PHE A 90 7.36 24.33 -13.65
N SER A 91 7.55 23.69 -14.80
CA SER A 91 6.92 22.43 -15.19
C SER A 91 8.00 21.39 -15.54
N ILE A 92 7.72 20.10 -15.33
CA ILE A 92 8.62 19.01 -15.71
C ILE A 92 8.03 18.11 -16.80
N TYR A 93 8.72 17.97 -17.92
CA TYR A 93 8.39 17.05 -19.02
C TYR A 93 9.27 15.80 -18.94
N ASP A 94 8.67 14.61 -19.01
CA ASP A 94 9.37 13.30 -18.95
C ASP A 94 9.20 12.61 -20.30
N ILE A 95 10.30 12.14 -20.90
CA ILE A 95 10.29 11.37 -22.14
C ILE A 95 10.89 10.01 -21.83
N ASP A 96 10.05 8.98 -21.87
CA ASP A 96 10.45 7.61 -21.59
C ASP A 96 10.88 6.88 -22.87
N HIS A 97 11.59 5.76 -22.70
CA HIS A 97 11.98 4.83 -23.77
C HIS A 97 12.85 5.41 -24.90
N ILE A 98 13.75 6.35 -24.60
CA ILE A 98 14.73 6.85 -25.57
C ILE A 98 16.01 6.00 -25.51
N PRO A 99 16.43 5.32 -26.61
CA PRO A 99 17.65 4.51 -26.63
C PRO A 99 18.96 5.32 -26.47
N ASN A 100 18.98 6.57 -26.96
CA ASN A 100 20.12 7.49 -26.83
C ASN A 100 19.65 8.89 -26.39
N PRO A 101 19.39 9.11 -25.08
CA PRO A 101 18.90 10.40 -24.57
C PRO A 101 19.85 11.58 -24.83
N ARG A 102 21.17 11.33 -24.83
CA ARG A 102 22.18 12.37 -25.07
C ARG A 102 22.14 12.86 -26.52
N GLY A 103 22.12 11.93 -27.47
CA GLY A 103 22.01 12.27 -28.90
C GLY A 103 20.70 12.98 -29.22
N TYR A 104 19.59 12.50 -28.64
CA TYR A 104 18.27 13.13 -28.78
C TYR A 104 18.28 14.59 -28.30
N TRP A 105 18.88 14.85 -27.13
CA TRP A 105 18.97 16.21 -26.60
C TRP A 105 19.82 17.13 -27.49
N GLU A 106 20.97 16.70 -27.98
CA GLU A 106 21.82 17.52 -28.86
C GLU A 106 21.12 17.91 -30.17
N GLU A 107 20.30 17.01 -30.73
CA GLU A 107 19.48 17.31 -31.90
C GLU A 107 18.37 18.33 -31.57
N LYS A 108 17.58 18.07 -30.52
CA LYS A 108 16.47 18.95 -30.14
C LYS A 108 16.94 20.31 -29.64
N LYS A 109 18.08 20.40 -28.95
CA LYS A 109 18.68 21.65 -28.49
C LYS A 109 18.89 22.65 -29.63
N LYS A 110 19.36 22.19 -30.80
CA LYS A 110 19.53 23.04 -31.99
C LYS A 110 18.18 23.54 -32.51
N LEU A 111 17.22 22.63 -32.63
CA LEU A 111 15.86 22.94 -33.10
C LEU A 111 15.12 23.91 -32.15
N LEU A 112 15.30 23.79 -30.84
CA LEU A 112 14.68 24.66 -29.84
C LEU A 112 15.33 26.05 -29.78
N ALA A 113 16.63 26.16 -30.10
CA ALA A 113 17.31 27.46 -30.21
C ALA A 113 16.82 28.29 -31.40
N GLU A 114 16.40 27.64 -32.49
CA GLU A 114 15.89 28.30 -33.69
C GLU A 114 14.42 28.75 -33.56
N LYS A 115 13.65 28.11 -32.66
CA LYS A 115 12.24 28.45 -32.40
C LYS A 115 12.13 29.67 -31.50
N LYS A 116 11.69 30.81 -32.03
CA LYS A 116 11.47 32.06 -31.29
C LYS A 116 10.03 32.26 -30.84
N ILE A 117 9.83 32.81 -29.65
CA ILE A 117 8.54 33.13 -29.05
C ILE A 117 8.54 34.60 -28.60
N GLY A 118 7.40 35.27 -28.74
CA GLY A 118 7.20 36.62 -28.21
C GLY A 118 6.69 36.56 -26.77
N VAL A 119 7.46 37.08 -25.81
CA VAL A 119 7.05 37.22 -24.40
C VAL A 119 6.88 38.71 -24.08
N PHE A 120 5.81 39.07 -23.35
CA PHE A 120 5.63 40.42 -22.81
C PHE A 120 6.27 40.50 -21.42
N MET A 121 7.38 41.21 -21.27
CA MET A 121 7.92 41.54 -19.95
C MET A 121 7.39 42.90 -19.51
N VAL A 122 6.79 42.98 -18.32
CA VAL A 122 6.49 44.25 -17.66
C VAL A 122 7.78 44.72 -16.97
N SER A 123 8.31 45.87 -17.38
CA SER A 123 9.45 46.52 -16.74
C SER A 123 9.05 46.97 -15.33
N GLY A 124 9.47 46.23 -14.30
CA GLY A 124 9.42 46.68 -12.91
C GLY A 124 10.62 47.57 -12.62
N ASP A 125 10.36 48.73 -12.03
CA ASP A 125 11.29 49.83 -11.78
C ASP A 125 12.64 49.41 -11.16
N LEU A 126 13.72 49.63 -11.90
CA LEU A 126 15.05 49.81 -11.32
C LEU A 126 15.11 51.21 -10.68
N GLN A 127 14.94 51.28 -9.36
CA GLN A 127 15.61 52.30 -8.57
C GLN A 127 16.90 51.70 -8.03
N SER A 128 18.00 51.91 -8.75
CA SER A 128 19.35 51.78 -8.22
C SER A 128 19.68 53.02 -7.38
N PRO A 129 20.29 52.88 -6.17
CA PRO A 129 20.76 54.01 -5.39
C PRO A 129 21.99 54.66 -6.05
N GLU A 130 22.04 55.98 -5.94
CA GLU A 130 22.98 56.91 -6.56
C GLU A 130 24.47 56.55 -6.37
N SER A 131 25.21 56.73 -7.46
CA SER A 131 26.66 56.82 -7.50
C SER A 131 27.15 58.16 -6.93
N LYS A 132 28.15 58.12 -6.03
CA LYS A 132 29.03 59.28 -5.81
C LYS A 132 30.11 59.31 -6.89
N GLU A 133 30.03 60.36 -7.69
CA GLU A 133 31.03 60.87 -8.62
C GLU A 133 32.38 61.22 -7.92
N PRO A 134 33.50 61.45 -8.64
CA PRO A 134 33.62 62.68 -9.42
C PRO A 134 34.38 62.59 -10.77
N ALA A 135 33.96 63.48 -11.69
CA ALA A 135 34.74 64.31 -12.63
C ALA A 135 35.71 63.59 -13.62
N SER A 136 35.84 63.97 -14.89
CA SER A 136 35.72 65.29 -15.50
C SER A 136 35.76 65.21 -17.03
N SER A 137 35.21 66.27 -17.63
CA SER A 137 35.73 66.98 -18.80
C SER A 137 35.37 66.51 -20.23
N LYS A 138 34.62 67.43 -20.87
CA LYS A 138 34.87 68.04 -22.20
C LYS A 138 34.71 67.13 -23.43
N GLN A 139 34.24 67.58 -24.59
CA GLN A 139 33.54 68.76 -25.12
C GLN A 139 33.50 68.48 -26.65
N ILE A 140 32.70 69.24 -27.40
CA ILE A 140 32.75 69.49 -28.86
C ILE A 140 31.75 68.61 -29.67
N ASN A 141 30.59 69.16 -30.05
CA ASN A 141 30.30 70.10 -31.17
C ASN A 141 30.59 69.47 -32.55
N THR A 142 29.80 69.59 -33.62
CA THR A 142 28.66 70.46 -33.93
C THR A 142 28.12 70.10 -35.33
N SER A 143 26.84 70.44 -35.58
CA SER A 143 26.28 71.05 -36.81
C SER A 143 26.15 70.18 -38.09
N LYS A 144 25.11 70.30 -38.95
CA LYS A 144 23.93 71.19 -39.04
C LYS A 144 23.02 70.73 -40.22
N GLU A 145 21.70 70.64 -39.97
CA GLU A 145 20.57 71.24 -40.75
C GLU A 145 20.20 70.78 -42.19
N PRO A 146 18.99 71.12 -42.73
CA PRO A 146 17.62 71.09 -42.16
C PRO A 146 16.50 70.66 -43.18
N ALA A 147 15.22 70.82 -42.77
CA ALA A 147 13.96 70.94 -43.56
C ALA A 147 13.25 69.63 -43.98
N SER A 148 11.92 69.43 -43.93
CA SER A 148 10.75 70.27 -43.57
C SER A 148 9.46 69.44 -43.35
N SER A 149 8.53 70.03 -42.58
CA SER A 149 7.04 69.98 -42.62
C SER A 149 6.20 68.75 -42.19
N LYS A 150 5.50 68.98 -41.05
CA LYS A 150 4.06 68.79 -40.70
C LYS A 150 3.42 67.39 -40.70
N GLN A 151 3.04 66.89 -39.51
CA GLN A 151 1.64 66.87 -39.01
C GLN A 151 1.54 66.36 -37.56
N ILE A 152 0.46 66.78 -36.89
CA ILE A 152 0.11 66.64 -35.47
C ILE A 152 -0.45 65.23 -35.19
N ASN A 153 -0.08 64.58 -34.09
CA ASN A 153 -1.01 63.75 -33.31
C ASN A 153 -0.54 63.44 -31.88
N THR A 154 -1.55 63.31 -31.03
CA THR A 154 -1.59 63.31 -29.56
C THR A 154 -1.29 61.95 -28.90
N SER A 155 -0.95 62.03 -27.60
CA SER A 155 -0.93 60.97 -26.55
C SER A 155 0.08 59.82 -26.69
N LYS A 156 1.10 59.85 -25.80
CA LYS A 156 2.13 58.81 -25.59
C LYS A 156 1.53 57.59 -24.84
N GLU A 157 1.53 56.43 -25.49
CA GLU A 157 1.50 55.11 -24.84
C GLU A 157 2.91 54.72 -24.37
N PRO A 158 3.08 53.94 -23.29
CA PRO A 158 4.37 53.40 -22.90
C PRO A 158 4.78 52.27 -23.86
N THR A 159 5.87 52.49 -24.60
CA THR A 159 6.47 51.53 -25.53
C THR A 159 7.11 50.36 -24.77
N GLY A 160 6.42 49.23 -24.66
CA GLY A 160 7.03 47.94 -24.29
C GLY A 160 7.69 47.30 -25.51
N SER A 161 9.02 47.13 -25.51
CA SER A 161 9.73 46.38 -26.55
C SER A 161 9.49 44.87 -26.37
N LYS A 162 8.84 44.20 -27.34
CA LYS A 162 8.77 42.72 -27.40
C LYS A 162 10.18 42.16 -27.64
N GLN A 163 10.78 41.55 -26.62
CA GLN A 163 12.02 40.80 -26.77
C GLN A 163 11.66 39.38 -27.23
N MET A 164 12.21 38.94 -28.36
CA MET A 164 12.00 37.58 -28.88
C MET A 164 12.99 36.65 -28.18
N ILE A 165 12.47 35.68 -27.44
CA ILE A 165 13.25 34.70 -26.67
C ILE A 165 13.11 33.33 -27.36
N SER A 166 14.15 32.49 -27.36
CA SER A 166 14.05 31.14 -27.92
C SER A 166 13.33 30.17 -26.96
N VAL A 167 12.77 29.07 -27.46
CA VAL A 167 12.20 28.02 -26.57
C VAL A 167 13.28 27.48 -25.62
N LEU A 168 14.52 27.38 -26.11
CA LEU A 168 15.64 26.87 -25.32
C LEU A 168 15.90 27.71 -24.07
N ASP A 169 15.70 29.02 -24.14
CA ASP A 169 15.91 29.93 -23.01
C ASP A 169 14.90 29.72 -21.87
N LEU A 170 13.78 29.04 -22.14
CA LEU A 170 12.79 28.67 -21.13
C LEU A 170 13.14 27.36 -20.39
N ILE A 171 14.04 26.55 -20.93
CA ILE A 171 14.49 25.31 -20.29
C ILE A 171 15.59 25.67 -19.28
N VAL A 172 15.49 25.12 -18.07
CA VAL A 172 16.42 25.44 -16.96
C VAL A 172 17.22 24.24 -16.47
N LEU A 173 16.73 23.01 -16.70
CA LEU A 173 17.44 21.78 -16.36
C LEU A 173 17.04 20.66 -17.33
N VAL A 174 18.03 19.94 -17.85
CA VAL A 174 17.83 18.71 -18.60
C VAL A 174 18.75 17.64 -18.07
N HIS A 175 18.19 16.48 -17.76
CA HIS A 175 18.98 15.35 -17.27
C HIS A 175 18.43 14.02 -17.76
N VAL A 176 19.33 13.04 -17.90
CA VAL A 176 18.97 11.65 -18.18
C VAL A 176 18.32 11.05 -16.93
N THR A 177 17.31 10.20 -17.10
CA THR A 177 16.66 9.51 -15.97
C THR A 177 17.60 8.49 -15.31
N PRO A 178 17.38 8.09 -14.04
CA PRO A 178 18.21 7.09 -13.36
C PRO A 178 18.35 5.75 -14.11
N SER A 179 17.40 5.42 -15.00
CA SER A 179 17.42 4.20 -15.81
C SER A 179 18.17 4.33 -17.13
N SER A 180 18.76 5.48 -17.46
CA SER A 180 19.45 5.75 -18.73
C SER A 180 18.62 5.67 -20.03
N GLU A 181 17.34 5.28 -19.93
CA GLU A 181 16.41 5.12 -21.07
C GLU A 181 15.34 6.22 -21.14
N GLY A 182 15.57 7.38 -20.53
CA GLY A 182 14.62 8.49 -20.60
C GLY A 182 15.28 9.84 -20.34
N LEU A 183 14.60 10.91 -20.71
CA LEU A 183 15.07 12.29 -20.62
C LEU A 183 14.06 13.16 -19.86
N ARG A 184 14.52 13.99 -18.93
CA ARG A 184 13.69 14.91 -18.17
C ARG A 184 14.09 16.35 -18.41
N LEU A 185 13.10 17.19 -18.67
CA LEU A 185 13.25 18.62 -18.88
C LEU A 185 12.45 19.40 -17.85
N VAL A 186 13.10 20.32 -17.15
CA VAL A 186 12.44 21.33 -16.31
C VAL A 186 12.51 22.67 -17.05
N PHE A 187 11.36 23.33 -17.18
CA PHE A 187 11.24 24.57 -17.92
C PHE A 187 10.29 25.55 -17.22
N ILE A 188 10.47 26.82 -17.52
CA ILE A 188 9.63 27.92 -17.03
C ILE A 188 8.32 27.88 -17.81
N ILE A 189 7.21 27.84 -17.08
CA ILE A 189 5.88 27.85 -17.70
C ILE A 189 5.63 29.26 -18.28
N PRO A 190 5.28 29.38 -19.57
CA PRO A 190 4.91 30.66 -20.17
C PRO A 190 3.69 31.31 -19.50
N ASP A 191 3.63 32.63 -19.51
CA ASP A 191 2.54 33.38 -18.89
C ASP A 191 1.16 33.00 -19.46
N GLY A 192 0.18 32.85 -18.57
CA GLY A 192 -1.20 32.52 -18.94
C GLY A 192 -1.49 31.05 -19.22
N MET A 193 -0.49 30.15 -19.13
CA MET A 193 -0.69 28.70 -19.31
C MET A 193 -0.93 27.97 -17.99
N SER A 194 -1.84 26.98 -17.97
CA SER A 194 -1.92 26.01 -16.88
C SER A 194 -0.79 24.97 -16.96
N LEU A 195 -0.59 24.15 -15.92
CA LEU A 195 0.39 23.04 -15.97
C LEU A 195 0.13 22.08 -17.14
N ALA A 196 -1.13 21.75 -17.40
CA ALA A 196 -1.52 20.87 -18.50
C ALA A 196 -1.25 21.52 -19.87
N ASP A 197 -1.53 22.83 -19.99
CA ASP A 197 -1.23 23.59 -21.21
C ASP A 197 0.28 23.68 -21.45
N ALA A 198 1.07 23.86 -20.38
CA ALA A 198 2.53 23.92 -20.45
C ALA A 198 3.13 22.59 -20.92
N GLN A 199 2.61 21.45 -20.44
CA GLN A 199 3.03 20.11 -20.88
C GLN A 199 2.75 19.90 -22.37
N LYS A 200 1.51 20.20 -22.78
CA LYS A 200 1.10 20.12 -24.19
C LYS A 200 1.94 21.04 -25.07
N TRP A 201 2.20 22.26 -24.61
CA TRP A 201 3.02 23.23 -25.33
C TRP A 201 4.45 22.73 -25.52
N MET A 202 5.07 22.16 -24.48
CA MET A 202 6.44 21.62 -24.57
C MET A 202 6.51 20.40 -25.50
N SER A 203 5.54 19.49 -25.44
CA SER A 203 5.39 18.36 -26.38
C SER A 203 5.40 18.83 -27.85
N GLN A 204 4.64 19.90 -28.16
CA GLN A 204 4.63 20.50 -29.50
C GLN A 204 5.98 21.10 -29.89
N GLN A 205 6.73 21.68 -28.93
CA GLN A 205 8.06 22.21 -29.21
C GLN A 205 9.06 21.10 -29.52
N LEU A 206 8.95 19.96 -28.84
CA LEU A 206 9.81 18.79 -29.03
C LEU A 206 9.38 17.93 -30.24
N GLY A 207 8.17 18.12 -30.76
CA GLY A 207 7.62 17.30 -31.85
C GLY A 207 7.32 15.88 -31.37
N ASP A 208 6.83 15.77 -30.14
CA ASP A 208 6.51 14.52 -29.47
C ASP A 208 4.98 14.36 -29.41
N GLU A 209 4.44 13.31 -30.03
CA GLU A 209 2.98 13.08 -30.12
C GLU A 209 2.41 12.45 -28.84
N GLU A 210 3.26 11.85 -28.01
CA GLU A 210 2.88 11.20 -26.74
C GLU A 210 3.23 12.10 -25.55
N TYR A 211 2.22 12.75 -24.96
CA TYR A 211 2.40 13.54 -23.73
C TYR A 211 1.33 13.23 -22.69
N ASP A 212 1.66 13.42 -21.41
CA ASP A 212 0.76 13.14 -20.29
C ASP A 212 -0.37 14.20 -20.24
N VAL A 213 -1.54 13.86 -20.81
CA VAL A 213 -2.73 14.73 -20.86
C VAL A 213 -3.33 14.99 -19.47
N CYS A 214 -2.92 14.23 -18.44
CA CYS A 214 -3.52 14.24 -17.10
C CYS A 214 -2.69 14.98 -16.03
N VAL A 215 -1.66 15.75 -16.40
CA VAL A 215 -0.80 16.44 -15.42
C VAL A 215 -1.53 17.60 -14.73
N LYS A 216 -2.10 17.33 -13.55
CA LYS A 216 -2.67 18.34 -12.63
C LYS A 216 -1.96 18.40 -11.28
N ASP A 217 -0.91 17.61 -11.09
CA ASP A 217 -0.28 17.38 -9.79
C ASP A 217 0.90 18.35 -9.54
N LEU A 218 0.73 19.27 -8.59
CA LEU A 218 1.79 20.19 -8.12
C LEU A 218 2.85 19.48 -7.28
N ALA A 219 2.57 18.27 -6.79
CA ALA A 219 3.48 17.47 -5.98
C ALA A 219 4.32 16.47 -6.77
N ARG A 220 4.30 16.53 -8.11
CA ARG A 220 5.03 15.60 -8.98
C ARG A 220 6.55 15.62 -8.71
N PRO A 221 7.17 14.48 -8.35
CA PRO A 221 8.59 14.41 -8.07
C PRO A 221 9.44 14.11 -9.32
N SER A 222 10.67 14.60 -9.35
CA SER A 222 11.77 14.08 -10.19
C SER A 222 12.86 13.49 -9.31
N PHE A 223 13.42 12.33 -9.67
CA PHE A 223 14.58 11.79 -8.96
C PHE A 223 15.83 12.58 -9.33
N ILE A 224 16.63 12.94 -8.32
CA ILE A 224 17.95 13.55 -8.54
C ILE A 224 18.88 12.49 -9.12
N VAL A 225 19.71 12.92 -10.05
CA VAL A 225 20.70 12.10 -10.75
C VAL A 225 22.09 12.67 -10.51
N PRO A 226 23.15 11.88 -10.75
CA PRO A 226 24.50 12.38 -10.56
C PRO A 226 24.83 13.43 -11.62
N GLU A 227 25.82 14.27 -11.33
CA GLU A 227 26.17 15.42 -12.17
C GLU A 227 26.49 15.04 -13.63
N ASP A 228 27.06 13.86 -13.85
CA ASP A 228 27.37 13.33 -15.19
C ASP A 228 26.11 13.04 -16.04
N TYR A 229 24.93 12.90 -15.44
CA TYR A 229 23.66 12.69 -16.13
C TYR A 229 22.95 14.00 -16.50
N ILE A 230 23.41 15.14 -15.99
CA ILE A 230 22.88 16.46 -16.34
C ILE A 230 23.44 16.88 -17.69
N LEU A 231 22.56 17.12 -18.66
CA LEU A 231 22.94 17.51 -20.02
C LEU A 231 22.91 19.02 -20.23
N PHE A 232 22.10 19.72 -19.44
CA PHE A 232 21.98 21.18 -19.48
C PHE A 232 21.48 21.69 -18.14
N ILE A 233 22.05 22.79 -17.64
CA ILE A 233 21.55 23.50 -16.46
C ILE A 233 21.80 25.00 -16.63
N ASN A 234 20.78 25.80 -16.38
CA ASN A 234 20.89 27.25 -16.25
C ASN A 234 20.73 27.61 -14.77
N ASN A 235 21.84 27.65 -14.02
CA ASN A 235 21.82 27.90 -12.58
C ASN A 235 21.18 29.26 -12.23
N GLU A 236 21.43 30.29 -13.04
CA GLU A 236 20.87 31.62 -12.79
C GLU A 236 19.34 31.59 -12.86
N GLU A 237 18.77 31.08 -13.95
CA GLU A 237 17.31 31.07 -14.14
C GLU A 237 16.59 29.99 -13.31
N LEU A 238 17.29 28.91 -12.92
CA LEU A 238 16.75 27.85 -12.05
C LEU A 238 16.54 28.33 -10.61
N PHE A 239 17.45 29.15 -10.07
CA PHE A 239 17.40 29.62 -8.68
C PHE A 239 16.97 31.08 -8.51
N LYS A 240 16.68 31.79 -9.60
CA LYS A 240 16.15 33.16 -9.57
C LYS A 240 14.77 33.23 -8.91
N GLU A 241 14.59 34.19 -8.01
CA GLU A 241 13.28 34.44 -7.40
C GLU A 241 12.29 34.99 -8.43
N ARG A 242 11.19 34.25 -8.66
CA ARG A 242 10.11 34.67 -9.57
C ARG A 242 8.85 35.04 -8.81
N ILE A 243 8.18 36.10 -9.26
CA ILE A 243 6.80 36.41 -8.93
C ILE A 243 5.94 35.72 -9.99
N VAL A 244 5.05 34.84 -9.58
CA VAL A 244 4.23 34.06 -10.51
C VAL A 244 2.81 34.63 -10.50
N THR A 245 2.37 35.15 -11.63
CA THR A 245 0.98 35.56 -11.86
C THR A 245 0.21 34.43 -12.57
N TYR A 246 -0.12 33.36 -11.84
CA TYR A 246 -1.18 32.44 -12.28
C TYR A 246 -2.51 32.89 -11.70
N SER A 247 -3.54 32.94 -12.54
CA SER A 247 -4.92 32.96 -12.08
C SER A 247 -5.25 31.59 -11.46
N LEU A 248 -5.38 31.54 -10.13
CA LEU A 248 -5.98 30.41 -9.42
C LEU A 248 -7.50 30.42 -9.67
N ALA A 249 -7.91 30.08 -10.89
CA ALA A 249 -9.32 29.87 -11.20
C ALA A 249 -9.68 28.42 -10.87
N GLY A 250 -10.18 28.21 -9.65
CA GLY A 250 -10.62 26.89 -9.19
C GLY A 250 -11.36 26.85 -7.85
N ASP A 251 -11.88 27.96 -7.31
CA ASP A 251 -13.10 27.96 -6.47
C ASP A 251 -13.76 29.36 -6.33
N CYS A 252 -14.95 29.46 -6.94
CA CYS A 252 -16.17 30.23 -6.59
C CYS A 252 -16.32 31.79 -6.65
N LYS A 253 -17.20 32.22 -7.60
CA LYS A 253 -18.13 33.41 -7.69
C LYS A 253 -17.57 34.75 -8.23
N SER A 254 -17.65 35.06 -9.55
CA SER A 254 -18.78 35.66 -10.36
C SER A 254 -18.58 37.16 -10.68
N PRO A 255 -19.25 37.79 -11.68
CA PRO A 255 -19.23 37.62 -13.15
C PRO A 255 -18.91 38.93 -13.93
N GLU A 256 -18.48 38.85 -15.20
CA GLU A 256 -18.95 39.68 -16.36
C GLU A 256 -17.95 39.73 -17.54
N ARG A 257 -18.46 39.40 -18.76
CA ARG A 257 -18.16 39.89 -20.14
C ARG A 257 -16.70 39.74 -20.65
N LEU A 258 -16.36 39.29 -21.86
CA LEU A 258 -16.96 39.22 -23.21
C LEU A 258 -16.51 37.88 -23.85
N ALA A 259 -17.39 37.05 -24.41
CA ALA A 259 -17.91 37.12 -25.79
C ALA A 259 -16.86 36.90 -26.90
N GLY A 260 -16.95 35.72 -27.55
CA GLY A 260 -16.88 35.63 -29.01
C GLY A 260 -15.64 34.95 -29.61
N ALA A 261 -15.76 33.66 -29.93
CA ALA A 261 -15.51 33.14 -31.30
C ALA A 261 -15.88 31.65 -31.37
N ASN A 262 -17.01 31.38 -32.01
CA ASN A 262 -17.38 30.07 -32.53
C ASN A 262 -16.43 29.70 -33.68
N LEU A 263 -15.88 28.48 -33.65
CA LEU A 263 -15.68 27.69 -34.86
C LEU A 263 -16.19 26.26 -34.58
N LYS A 264 -17.44 26.03 -34.99
CA LYS A 264 -17.95 24.72 -35.39
C LYS A 264 -17.23 24.30 -36.68
N VAL A 265 -16.96 23.00 -36.81
CA VAL A 265 -17.21 22.12 -37.98
C VAL A 265 -16.30 20.90 -37.80
N GLN A 266 -16.84 19.81 -37.27
CA GLN A 266 -17.47 18.66 -37.95
C GLN A 266 -16.52 17.45 -37.99
N SER A 267 -17.00 16.44 -37.30
CA SER A 267 -16.71 15.02 -37.45
C SER A 267 -16.31 14.59 -38.86
N SER A 268 -15.16 13.95 -38.97
CA SER A 268 -14.95 12.83 -39.87
C SER A 268 -14.38 11.66 -39.06
N ASN A 269 -15.14 10.56 -39.07
CA ASN A 269 -14.71 9.26 -38.58
C ASN A 269 -13.46 8.82 -39.35
N LEU A 270 -12.34 8.72 -38.67
CA LEU A 270 -11.24 7.83 -39.04
C LEU A 270 -10.88 7.01 -37.81
N LYS A 271 -11.28 5.73 -37.87
CA LYS A 271 -10.84 4.67 -36.98
C LYS A 271 -9.32 4.63 -36.98
N VAL A 272 -8.71 4.94 -35.85
CA VAL A 272 -7.38 4.44 -35.48
C VAL A 272 -7.53 3.86 -34.09
N GLN A 273 -7.54 2.53 -34.04
CA GLN A 273 -7.47 1.74 -32.82
C GLN A 273 -6.07 1.90 -32.23
N SER A 274 -5.93 2.56 -31.09
CA SER A 274 -4.84 2.27 -30.15
C SER A 274 -5.34 1.19 -29.20
N ASN A 275 -5.05 -0.06 -29.57
CA ASN A 275 -5.23 -1.24 -28.74
C ASN A 275 -4.22 -1.18 -27.57
N SER A 276 -4.74 -1.24 -26.34
CA SER A 276 -4.08 -1.95 -25.24
C SER A 276 -5.10 -2.66 -24.35
N ASP A 277 -6.13 -3.23 -24.98
CA ASP A 277 -6.71 -4.48 -24.53
C ASP A 277 -6.33 -5.55 -25.55
N VAL A 278 -5.48 -6.51 -25.18
CA VAL A 278 -5.49 -7.82 -25.84
C VAL A 278 -5.24 -8.90 -24.79
N GLN A 279 -6.35 -9.53 -24.41
CA GLN A 279 -6.38 -10.93 -24.04
C GLN A 279 -5.78 -11.77 -25.17
N ASP A 280 -4.90 -12.69 -24.79
CA ASP A 280 -4.42 -13.79 -25.62
C ASP A 280 -5.56 -14.56 -26.29
N ASN A 281 -5.46 -14.69 -27.62
CA ASN A 281 -6.02 -15.84 -28.32
C ASN A 281 -5.03 -17.02 -28.22
N ARG A 282 -5.59 -18.17 -27.87
CA ARG A 282 -4.95 -19.49 -27.74
C ARG A 282 -4.40 -20.07 -29.05
N LEU A 283 -3.23 -20.72 -28.92
CA LEU A 283 -2.79 -22.06 -29.43
C LEU A 283 -2.64 -22.25 -30.97
N PRO A 284 -1.79 -23.19 -31.48
CA PRO A 284 -1.43 -24.52 -30.91
C PRO A 284 0.09 -24.82 -30.84
N GLY A 285 0.55 -25.69 -29.93
CA GLY A 285 0.84 -27.12 -30.21
C GLY A 285 2.18 -27.25 -30.97
N THR A 286 3.22 -27.91 -30.48
CA THR A 286 3.30 -29.38 -30.39
C THR A 286 4.56 -29.83 -29.62
N HIS A 287 4.44 -31.03 -29.02
CA HIS A 287 5.48 -32.05 -28.77
C HIS A 287 6.89 -31.75 -29.30
N SER A 288 7.98 -31.94 -28.58
CA SER A 288 8.51 -33.27 -28.23
C SER A 288 9.90 -33.10 -27.60
N HIS A 289 10.23 -33.96 -26.63
CA HIS A 289 11.62 -34.26 -26.27
C HIS A 289 12.31 -35.04 -27.41
N PRO A 290 13.61 -34.80 -27.63
CA PRO A 290 14.56 -35.88 -27.86
C PRO A 290 15.64 -35.83 -26.76
N ALA A 291 15.78 -36.86 -25.92
CA ALA A 291 16.59 -38.04 -26.19
C ALA A 291 18.08 -37.70 -26.46
N VAL A 292 18.91 -37.82 -25.43
CA VAL A 292 20.37 -38.02 -25.60
C VAL A 292 20.66 -39.45 -25.15
N SER A 293 20.92 -40.31 -26.12
CA SER A 293 21.41 -41.68 -25.93
C SER A 293 22.89 -41.72 -26.27
N SER A 294 23.67 -42.22 -25.30
CA SER A 294 24.75 -43.21 -25.41
C SER A 294 25.91 -43.00 -26.40
N GLY A 295 27.14 -43.12 -25.88
CA GLY A 295 28.32 -43.37 -26.71
C GLY A 295 29.65 -43.32 -25.95
N SER A 296 29.99 -44.41 -25.27
CA SER A 296 31.23 -44.70 -24.52
C SER A 296 32.54 -44.61 -25.32
N ALA A 297 33.68 -44.42 -24.65
CA ALA A 297 34.75 -45.43 -24.47
C ALA A 297 36.17 -44.88 -24.11
N ILE A 298 36.72 -45.42 -23.00
CA ILE A 298 38.07 -46.04 -22.85
C ILE A 298 39.33 -45.12 -22.97
N GLN A 299 39.93 -44.67 -21.85
CA GLN A 299 41.19 -45.15 -21.17
C GLN A 299 42.53 -44.75 -21.85
N PRO A 300 43.73 -44.90 -21.22
CA PRO A 300 44.19 -44.53 -19.86
C PRO A 300 45.65 -43.92 -19.84
N ALA A 301 46.14 -43.63 -18.63
CA ALA A 301 47.53 -43.75 -18.15
C ALA A 301 48.59 -42.63 -18.40
N GLN A 302 49.19 -42.22 -17.26
CA GLN A 302 50.61 -41.91 -16.99
C GLN A 302 51.25 -40.65 -17.63
N SER A 303 52.36 -40.07 -17.14
CA SER A 303 53.03 -39.93 -15.83
C SER A 303 54.30 -39.09 -16.09
N GLY A 304 54.77 -38.35 -15.07
CA GLY A 304 56.14 -37.82 -15.00
C GLY A 304 56.30 -36.39 -15.53
N ASP A 305 57.32 -35.65 -15.13
CA ASP A 305 58.25 -35.80 -14.02
C ASP A 305 58.99 -34.44 -13.90
N SER A 306 59.45 -34.12 -12.69
CA SER A 306 60.64 -33.31 -12.36
C SER A 306 61.00 -32.00 -13.08
N ASN A 307 61.09 -30.90 -12.31
CA ASN A 307 62.32 -30.13 -12.00
C ASN A 307 61.90 -28.87 -11.20
N GLY A 308 62.38 -28.64 -9.97
CA GLY A 308 63.75 -28.21 -9.64
C GLY A 308 63.90 -26.73 -10.07
N THR A 309 64.11 -25.73 -9.23
CA THR A 309 65.04 -25.60 -8.08
C THR A 309 64.82 -24.20 -7.47
N ALA A 310 65.04 -24.05 -6.16
CA ALA A 310 65.87 -23.00 -5.53
C ALA A 310 65.45 -22.81 -4.06
N ALA A 311 66.33 -23.29 -3.19
CA ALA A 311 66.34 -23.07 -1.75
C ALA A 311 66.93 -21.69 -1.41
N GLY A 312 66.66 -21.21 -0.20
CA GLY A 312 67.40 -20.10 0.41
C GLY A 312 66.84 -19.63 1.76
N ASP A 313 67.48 -20.10 2.83
CA ASP A 313 67.68 -19.48 4.16
C ASP A 313 66.64 -19.56 5.30
N LEU A 314 66.88 -20.56 6.19
CA LEU A 314 67.37 -20.43 7.60
C LEU A 314 66.91 -19.19 8.40
N SER A 315 66.29 -19.25 9.59
CA SER A 315 66.66 -19.99 10.81
C SER A 315 65.62 -19.76 11.95
N PRO A 316 65.73 -20.42 13.13
CA PRO A 316 64.60 -20.93 13.92
C PRO A 316 64.34 -20.26 15.29
N ALA A 317 63.27 -20.76 15.94
CA ALA A 317 62.99 -20.82 17.38
C ALA A 317 62.31 -19.61 18.07
N GLY A 318 61.04 -19.83 18.41
CA GLY A 318 60.33 -19.17 19.50
C GLY A 318 59.25 -20.11 20.01
N ALA A 319 59.49 -20.74 21.16
CA ALA A 319 58.53 -21.61 21.82
C ALA A 319 57.42 -20.80 22.53
N HIS A 320 56.17 -21.21 22.28
CA HIS A 320 54.89 -21.02 22.97
C HIS A 320 54.66 -19.85 23.97
N PRO A 321 53.45 -19.27 23.90
CA PRO A 321 52.54 -19.40 25.03
C PRO A 321 51.21 -20.05 24.62
N ASP A 322 50.64 -20.85 25.52
CA ASP A 322 49.32 -21.46 25.42
C ASP A 322 48.24 -20.43 25.03
N ALA A 323 47.64 -20.60 23.86
CA ALA A 323 46.50 -19.82 23.42
C ALA A 323 45.25 -20.29 24.18
N CYS A 324 44.61 -19.36 24.90
CA CYS A 324 43.21 -19.53 25.28
C CYS A 324 42.39 -19.84 24.01
N PRO A 325 41.53 -20.87 24.00
CA PRO A 325 40.73 -21.18 22.82
C PRO A 325 39.85 -19.96 22.48
N GLU A 326 40.03 -19.40 21.28
CA GLU A 326 39.17 -18.35 20.75
C GLU A 326 37.71 -18.84 20.77
N ILE A 327 36.85 -18.15 21.53
CA ILE A 327 35.43 -18.47 21.62
C ILE A 327 34.71 -17.76 20.47
N PHE A 328 34.25 -18.53 19.48
CA PHE A 328 33.52 -18.00 18.33
C PHE A 328 32.00 -17.94 18.57
N PRO A 329 31.27 -17.05 17.89
CA PRO A 329 29.80 -17.00 17.96
C PRO A 329 29.15 -18.34 17.57
N THR A 330 28.10 -18.71 18.30
CA THR A 330 27.31 -19.94 18.09
C THR A 330 26.11 -19.74 17.16
N GLU A 331 25.88 -18.51 16.70
CA GLU A 331 24.75 -18.13 15.87
C GLU A 331 25.17 -17.19 14.73
N TYR A 332 24.46 -17.31 13.61
CA TYR A 332 24.58 -16.41 12.46
C TYR A 332 23.22 -15.73 12.23
N GLN A 333 23.16 -14.40 12.35
CA GLN A 333 21.92 -13.62 12.20
C GLN A 333 20.76 -14.12 13.10
N GLY A 334 21.07 -14.58 14.32
CA GLY A 334 20.09 -15.13 15.26
C GLY A 334 19.66 -16.58 14.97
N ILE A 335 20.33 -17.27 14.03
CA ILE A 335 20.09 -18.68 13.71
C ILE A 335 21.27 -19.50 14.22
N PRO A 336 21.05 -20.54 15.05
CA PRO A 336 22.12 -21.43 15.50
C PRO A 336 22.83 -22.14 14.33
N TYR A 337 24.17 -22.19 14.36
CA TYR A 337 24.95 -22.81 13.28
C TYR A 337 24.58 -24.26 13.01
N TYR A 338 24.20 -25.02 14.04
CA TYR A 338 23.78 -26.42 13.86
C TYR A 338 22.54 -26.55 12.95
N GLN A 339 21.62 -25.57 12.97
CA GLN A 339 20.43 -25.58 12.11
C GLN A 339 20.81 -25.27 10.65
N LEU A 340 21.70 -24.30 10.44
CA LEU A 340 22.21 -23.94 9.12
C LEU A 340 22.99 -25.10 8.49
N ILE A 341 23.84 -25.76 9.28
CA ILE A 341 24.60 -26.94 8.84
C ILE A 341 23.64 -28.07 8.44
N ARG A 342 22.61 -28.35 9.25
CA ARG A 342 21.61 -29.37 8.92
C ARG A 342 20.91 -29.07 7.58
N LYS A 343 20.51 -27.82 7.33
CA LYS A 343 19.89 -27.41 6.07
C LYS A 343 20.86 -27.45 4.89
N LEU A 344 22.13 -27.15 5.10
CA LEU A 344 23.16 -27.32 4.07
C LEU A 344 23.36 -28.80 3.72
N ILE A 345 23.39 -29.70 4.70
CA ILE A 345 23.51 -31.15 4.47
C ILE A 345 22.30 -31.67 3.68
N GLU A 346 21.08 -31.26 4.04
CA GLU A 346 19.85 -31.61 3.28
C GLU A 346 19.93 -31.15 1.81
N LEU A 347 20.34 -29.90 1.58
CA LEU A 347 20.46 -29.34 0.22
C LEU A 347 21.59 -29.97 -0.60
N LEU A 348 22.59 -30.57 0.06
CA LEU A 348 23.67 -31.31 -0.58
C LEU A 348 23.34 -32.79 -0.83
N GLY A 349 22.11 -33.22 -0.55
CA GLY A 349 21.65 -34.59 -0.81
C GLY A 349 21.74 -35.54 0.39
N GLY A 350 21.99 -35.02 1.61
CA GLY A 350 22.06 -35.81 2.83
C GLY A 350 23.48 -36.08 3.33
N GLU A 351 23.61 -36.97 4.32
CA GLU A 351 24.92 -37.33 4.90
C GLU A 351 25.77 -38.16 3.90
N PRO A 352 27.10 -37.96 3.89
CA PRO A 352 27.97 -38.62 2.93
C PRO A 352 28.20 -40.11 3.24
N GLU A 353 28.25 -40.94 2.20
CA GLU A 353 28.71 -42.33 2.29
C GLU A 353 30.20 -42.42 2.68
N HIS A 354 30.62 -43.56 3.24
CA HIS A 354 31.97 -43.74 3.81
C HIS A 354 33.12 -43.39 2.84
N GLY A 355 32.91 -43.55 1.53
CA GLY A 355 33.91 -43.24 0.51
C GLY A 355 34.05 -41.76 0.12
N SER A 356 33.08 -40.90 0.47
CA SER A 356 33.02 -39.50 0.02
C SER A 356 33.12 -38.47 1.14
N ARG A 357 33.28 -38.90 2.40
CA ARG A 357 33.31 -38.06 3.62
C ARG A 357 34.27 -36.88 3.51
N ASN A 358 35.54 -37.12 3.14
CA ASN A 358 36.52 -36.04 3.04
C ASN A 358 36.18 -35.00 1.94
N SER A 359 35.63 -35.45 0.80
CA SER A 359 35.17 -34.55 -0.28
C SER A 359 33.94 -33.73 0.13
N PHE A 360 33.05 -34.35 0.91
CA PHE A 360 31.88 -33.68 1.46
C PHE A 360 32.26 -32.64 2.52
N ILE A 361 33.17 -32.97 3.44
CA ILE A 361 33.71 -32.04 4.44
C ILE A 361 34.36 -30.83 3.76
N PHE A 362 35.12 -31.05 2.69
CA PHE A 362 35.69 -29.97 1.88
C PHE A 362 34.62 -29.05 1.28
N THR A 363 33.59 -29.66 0.69
CA THR A 363 32.47 -28.94 0.04
C THR A 363 31.65 -28.14 1.05
N LEU A 364 31.30 -28.76 2.19
CA LEU A 364 30.60 -28.10 3.28
C LEU A 364 31.43 -26.95 3.88
N SER A 365 32.73 -27.15 4.06
CA SER A 365 33.66 -26.10 4.51
C SER A 365 33.67 -24.92 3.54
N CYS A 366 33.67 -25.16 2.22
CA CYS A 366 33.58 -24.10 1.21
C CYS A 366 32.31 -23.23 1.33
N TYR A 367 31.22 -23.78 1.86
CA TYR A 367 29.99 -23.04 2.12
C TYR A 367 29.98 -22.34 3.49
N LEU A 368 30.48 -23.00 4.54
CA LEU A 368 30.57 -22.43 5.89
C LEU A 368 31.50 -21.22 5.98
N ARG A 369 32.49 -21.17 5.09
CA ARG A 369 33.37 -20.00 4.85
C ARG A 369 32.62 -18.67 4.66
N TYR A 370 31.43 -18.69 4.04
CA TYR A 370 30.60 -17.49 3.86
C TYR A 370 29.88 -17.04 5.14
N LEU A 371 29.81 -17.91 6.15
CA LEU A 371 29.14 -17.66 7.42
C LEU A 371 30.12 -17.44 8.58
N CYS A 372 31.38 -17.85 8.42
CA CYS A 372 32.41 -17.85 9.47
C CYS A 372 33.64 -17.01 9.09
N ASP A 373 33.46 -16.02 8.20
CA ASP A 373 34.49 -15.07 7.76
C ASP A 373 35.81 -15.71 7.32
N ASP A 374 35.75 -16.81 6.58
CA ASP A 374 36.94 -17.57 6.12
C ASP A 374 37.88 -18.05 7.26
N ASN A 375 37.41 -18.08 8.52
CA ASN A 375 38.22 -18.49 9.66
C ASN A 375 38.22 -20.04 9.85
N PRO A 376 39.37 -20.73 9.68
CA PRO A 376 39.43 -22.18 9.82
C PRO A 376 39.21 -22.67 11.26
N ALA A 377 39.58 -21.88 12.28
CA ALA A 377 39.36 -22.25 13.69
C ALA A 377 37.86 -22.25 14.02
N TRP A 378 37.11 -21.26 13.51
CA TRP A 378 35.66 -21.18 13.69
C TRP A 378 34.94 -22.34 12.99
N ILE A 379 35.31 -22.64 11.74
CA ILE A 379 34.69 -23.76 11.00
C ILE A 379 34.97 -25.10 11.70
N LYS A 380 36.20 -25.33 12.19
CA LYS A 380 36.56 -26.56 12.94
C LYS A 380 35.72 -26.75 14.19
N GLN A 381 35.24 -25.68 14.84
CA GLN A 381 34.40 -25.76 16.02
C GLN A 381 32.99 -26.28 15.71
N ILE A 382 32.44 -25.94 14.54
CA ILE A 382 31.02 -26.22 14.22
C ILE A 382 30.83 -27.37 13.23
N ILE A 383 31.85 -27.74 12.45
CA ILE A 383 31.70 -28.69 11.34
C ILE A 383 31.60 -30.16 11.84
N PRO A 384 30.60 -30.94 11.36
CA PRO A 384 30.55 -32.37 11.62
C PRO A 384 31.64 -33.13 10.86
N ILE A 385 32.28 -34.11 11.50
CA ILE A 385 33.35 -34.93 10.90
C ILE A 385 32.83 -36.20 10.20
N PHE A 386 31.54 -36.54 10.32
CA PHE A 386 30.89 -37.69 9.68
C PHE A 386 31.62 -39.04 9.86
N GLY A 387 32.40 -39.21 10.94
CA GLY A 387 33.20 -40.41 11.20
C GLY A 387 34.54 -40.51 10.44
N GLU A 388 35.03 -39.43 9.85
CA GLU A 388 36.41 -39.31 9.33
C GLU A 388 37.40 -39.02 10.47
N ASP A 389 38.68 -39.32 10.27
CA ASP A 389 39.75 -38.94 11.21
C ASP A 389 39.80 -37.41 11.42
N GLN A 390 39.86 -36.98 12.68
CA GLN A 390 39.77 -35.57 13.06
C GLN A 390 40.93 -34.74 12.51
N LYS A 391 42.16 -35.29 12.48
CA LYS A 391 43.32 -34.58 11.91
C LYS A 391 43.11 -34.36 10.42
N ARG A 392 42.67 -35.41 9.72
CA ARG A 392 42.40 -35.36 8.28
C ARG A 392 41.26 -34.39 7.93
N ALA A 393 40.14 -34.42 8.66
CA ALA A 393 39.02 -33.51 8.46
C ALA A 393 39.43 -32.04 8.67
N PHE A 394 40.26 -31.76 9.69
CA PHE A 394 40.72 -30.40 9.99
C PHE A 394 41.74 -29.88 8.96
N THR A 395 42.62 -30.74 8.45
CA THR A 395 43.48 -30.40 7.29
C THR A 395 42.63 -30.05 6.06
N THR A 396 41.52 -30.76 5.85
CA THR A 396 40.59 -30.47 4.75
C THR A 396 39.88 -29.12 4.93
N VAL A 397 39.53 -28.72 6.16
CA VAL A 397 38.99 -27.38 6.45
C VAL A 397 40.02 -26.28 6.13
N GLU A 398 41.28 -26.46 6.50
CA GLU A 398 42.37 -25.52 6.17
C GLU A 398 42.58 -25.42 4.65
N SER A 399 42.54 -26.55 3.95
CA SER A 399 42.59 -26.60 2.48
C SER A 399 41.40 -25.89 1.84
N ALA A 400 40.20 -25.97 2.44
CA ALA A 400 39.04 -25.24 1.96
C ALA A 400 39.20 -23.72 2.16
N CYS A 401 39.73 -23.26 3.31
CA CYS A 401 39.91 -21.84 3.62
C CYS A 401 41.02 -21.18 2.79
N SER A 402 42.05 -21.94 2.39
CA SER A 402 43.14 -21.44 1.53
C SER A 402 42.74 -21.21 0.07
N ARG A 403 41.57 -21.68 -0.39
CA ARG A 403 41.08 -21.41 -1.75
C ARG A 403 40.54 -19.99 -1.89
N LYS A 404 40.68 -19.36 -3.07
CA LYS A 404 40.06 -18.06 -3.36
C LYS A 404 38.53 -18.12 -3.22
N GLN A 405 37.96 -17.26 -2.39
CA GLN A 405 36.51 -17.12 -2.23
C GLN A 405 35.94 -16.15 -3.27
N SER A 406 34.71 -16.39 -3.74
CA SER A 406 33.94 -15.38 -4.47
C SER A 406 33.33 -14.39 -3.49
N HIS A 407 33.22 -13.11 -3.85
CA HIS A 407 32.51 -12.12 -3.02
C HIS A 407 30.99 -12.38 -2.95
N ARG A 408 30.43 -13.12 -3.92
CA ARG A 408 29.00 -13.40 -4.00
C ARG A 408 28.64 -14.72 -3.31
N MET A 409 27.73 -14.67 -2.33
CA MET A 409 27.25 -15.85 -1.62
C MET A 409 26.51 -16.85 -2.53
N PRO A 410 26.90 -18.14 -2.52
CA PRO A 410 26.24 -19.20 -3.30
C PRO A 410 24.74 -19.31 -3.00
N SER A 411 23.96 -19.70 -4.02
CA SER A 411 22.50 -19.87 -3.89
C SER A 411 22.14 -20.88 -2.81
N ILE A 412 22.90 -21.97 -2.68
CA ILE A 412 22.65 -23.01 -1.69
C ILE A 412 22.74 -22.49 -0.25
N VAL A 413 23.69 -21.58 0.04
CA VAL A 413 23.84 -20.95 1.36
C VAL A 413 22.69 -19.98 1.63
N ARG A 414 22.31 -19.17 0.63
CA ARG A 414 21.12 -18.29 0.72
C ARG A 414 19.84 -19.09 0.97
N THR A 415 19.66 -20.21 0.29
CA THR A 415 18.51 -21.10 0.47
C THR A 415 18.53 -21.75 1.86
N ALA A 416 19.69 -22.19 2.36
CA ALA A 416 19.82 -22.75 3.70
C ALA A 416 19.45 -21.73 4.79
N ILE A 417 19.91 -20.48 4.68
CA ILE A 417 19.53 -19.38 5.58
C ILE A 417 18.01 -19.18 5.55
N LYS A 418 17.42 -19.10 4.35
CA LYS A 418 15.97 -18.90 4.20
C LYS A 418 15.16 -20.06 4.80
N LEU A 419 15.55 -21.31 4.56
CA LEU A 419 14.88 -22.49 5.11
C LEU A 419 15.03 -22.57 6.64
N ALA A 420 16.17 -22.14 7.19
CA ALA A 420 16.37 -22.08 8.63
C ALA A 420 15.52 -20.96 9.26
N GLN A 421 15.40 -19.80 8.61
CA GLN A 421 14.50 -18.72 9.03
C GLN A 421 13.03 -19.15 8.97
N GLU A 422 12.62 -19.84 7.90
CA GLU A 422 11.25 -20.38 7.77
C GLU A 422 10.96 -21.45 8.83
N ALA A 423 11.93 -22.30 9.16
CA ALA A 423 11.80 -23.29 10.23
C ALA A 423 11.76 -22.66 11.62
N ASP A 424 12.50 -21.57 11.83
CA ASP A 424 12.51 -20.80 13.08
C ASP A 424 11.23 -19.95 13.22
N SER A 425 10.70 -19.37 12.13
CA SER A 425 9.35 -18.78 12.06
C SER A 425 8.26 -19.80 12.40
N LYS A 426 8.38 -21.02 11.87
CA LYS A 426 7.48 -22.14 12.23
C LYS A 426 7.62 -22.57 13.70
N ALA A 427 8.82 -22.54 14.26
CA ALA A 427 9.08 -22.90 15.65
C ALA A 427 8.74 -21.78 16.66
N LYS A 428 8.78 -20.52 16.22
CA LYS A 428 8.39 -19.33 17.00
C LYS A 428 6.89 -19.04 16.96
N GLY A 429 6.08 -19.90 16.34
CA GLY A 429 4.64 -19.75 16.33
C GLY A 429 4.16 -18.54 15.54
N GLU A 430 4.76 -18.23 14.39
CA GLU A 430 4.04 -17.49 13.34
C GLU A 430 2.98 -18.43 12.73
N GLY A 431 1.94 -18.73 13.53
CA GLY A 431 0.90 -19.69 13.20
C GLY A 431 0.15 -19.30 11.93
N SER A 432 0.05 -20.22 10.99
CA SER A 432 -1.04 -20.21 10.03
C SER A 432 -2.08 -21.15 10.62
N TYR A 433 -3.37 -20.80 10.58
CA TYR A 433 -4.41 -21.82 10.71
C TYR A 433 -4.23 -22.77 9.52
N ASP A 434 -3.44 -23.82 9.70
CA ASP A 434 -3.14 -24.79 8.66
C ASP A 434 -4.28 -25.81 8.56
N ASP A 435 -4.32 -26.62 7.49
CA ASP A 435 -5.42 -27.57 7.29
C ASP A 435 -5.53 -28.59 8.46
N GLU A 436 -4.47 -28.76 9.26
CA GLU A 436 -4.44 -29.58 10.48
C GLU A 436 -5.24 -28.97 11.66
N ASP A 437 -5.39 -27.64 11.73
CA ASP A 437 -6.11 -26.96 12.82
C ASP A 437 -7.64 -27.08 12.73
N PHE A 438 -8.15 -27.56 11.58
CA PHE A 438 -9.57 -27.78 11.35
C PHE A 438 -10.01 -29.21 11.66
N GLY A 439 -9.11 -30.03 12.21
CA GLY A 439 -9.32 -31.46 12.45
C GLY A 439 -9.45 -32.26 11.16
N ASP A 440 -9.85 -33.53 11.28
CA ASP A 440 -10.10 -34.37 10.11
C ASP A 440 -11.40 -33.93 9.40
N ILE A 441 -11.27 -33.08 8.39
CA ILE A 441 -12.39 -32.60 7.56
C ILE A 441 -13.07 -33.72 6.76
N HIS A 442 -12.54 -34.94 6.74
CA HIS A 442 -13.18 -36.11 6.13
C HIS A 442 -13.87 -37.03 7.14
N ASN A 443 -13.79 -36.73 8.43
CA ASN A 443 -14.54 -37.42 9.47
C ASN A 443 -15.98 -36.87 9.56
N PRO A 444 -17.04 -37.69 9.43
CA PRO A 444 -18.43 -37.26 9.59
C PRO A 444 -18.75 -36.56 10.91
N GLU A 445 -18.01 -36.86 11.97
CA GLU A 445 -18.16 -36.23 13.30
C GLU A 445 -17.43 -34.87 13.38
N SER A 446 -16.65 -34.49 12.36
CA SER A 446 -15.96 -33.21 12.33
C SER A 446 -16.92 -32.06 12.08
N TYR A 447 -16.72 -30.95 12.79
CA TYR A 447 -17.50 -29.74 12.61
C TYR A 447 -17.40 -29.18 11.17
N PHE A 448 -16.19 -29.24 10.58
CA PHE A 448 -15.91 -28.83 9.19
C PHE A 448 -15.97 -30.02 8.21
N TYR A 449 -16.77 -31.05 8.49
CA TYR A 449 -16.90 -32.21 7.62
C TYR A 449 -17.25 -31.84 6.17
N ASN A 450 -16.42 -32.30 5.24
CA ASN A 450 -16.51 -32.09 3.80
C ASN A 450 -16.79 -30.63 3.41
N ILE A 451 -16.18 -29.67 4.10
CA ILE A 451 -16.45 -28.24 3.90
C ILE A 451 -16.22 -27.75 2.46
N HIS A 452 -15.30 -28.41 1.75
CA HIS A 452 -14.98 -28.17 0.33
C HIS A 452 -16.10 -28.60 -0.63
N GLN A 453 -17.00 -29.49 -0.19
CA GLN A 453 -18.07 -30.04 -1.01
C GLN A 453 -19.41 -29.41 -0.65
N MET A 454 -20.14 -28.93 -1.65
CA MET A 454 -21.49 -28.43 -1.44
C MET A 454 -22.46 -29.58 -1.07
N PRO A 455 -23.52 -29.31 -0.31
CA PRO A 455 -24.56 -30.29 -0.02
C PRO A 455 -25.18 -30.88 -1.29
N GLN A 456 -25.49 -32.18 -1.26
CA GLN A 456 -26.10 -32.87 -2.41
C GLN A 456 -27.47 -32.29 -2.78
N LYS A 457 -28.27 -31.90 -1.78
CA LYS A 457 -29.58 -31.29 -1.95
C LYS A 457 -29.47 -29.78 -1.77
N LEU A 458 -29.67 -29.04 -2.85
CA LEU A 458 -29.62 -27.58 -2.86
C LEU A 458 -31.02 -26.98 -3.01
N PRO A 459 -31.27 -25.78 -2.44
CA PRO A 459 -32.48 -25.00 -2.72
C PRO A 459 -32.64 -24.79 -4.22
N LYS A 460 -33.88 -24.80 -4.72
CA LYS A 460 -34.14 -24.69 -6.17
C LYS A 460 -33.48 -23.44 -6.79
N LEU A 461 -33.58 -22.30 -6.12
CA LEU A 461 -32.96 -21.05 -6.56
C LEU A 461 -31.42 -21.17 -6.63
N ILE A 462 -30.78 -21.71 -5.60
CA ILE A 462 -29.31 -21.89 -5.59
C ILE A 462 -28.89 -22.87 -6.69
N LYS A 463 -29.62 -23.97 -6.86
CA LYS A 463 -29.39 -24.96 -7.92
C LYS A 463 -29.48 -24.32 -9.32
N LEU A 464 -30.47 -23.45 -9.54
CA LEU A 464 -30.60 -22.68 -10.77
C LEU A 464 -29.39 -21.77 -10.96
N LEU A 465 -29.06 -20.92 -9.98
CA LEU A 465 -28.00 -19.90 -10.08
C LEU A 465 -26.60 -20.48 -10.33
N ILE A 466 -26.31 -21.69 -9.86
CA ILE A 466 -25.03 -22.37 -10.11
C ILE A 466 -25.08 -23.35 -11.30
N SER A 467 -26.22 -23.54 -11.96
CA SER A 467 -26.42 -24.57 -12.98
C SER A 467 -25.44 -24.47 -14.15
N LYS A 468 -25.10 -23.24 -14.55
CA LYS A 468 -24.15 -22.94 -15.64
C LYS A 468 -22.72 -22.72 -15.12
N THR A 469 -22.48 -22.92 -13.83
CA THR A 469 -21.19 -22.71 -13.18
C THR A 469 -20.44 -24.04 -13.00
N PRO A 470 -19.16 -24.14 -13.42
CA PRO A 470 -18.31 -25.30 -13.16
C PRO A 470 -18.19 -25.63 -11.68
N SER A 471 -18.08 -26.93 -11.33
CA SER A 471 -18.09 -27.43 -9.95
C SER A 471 -17.16 -26.67 -9.00
N ILE A 472 -15.92 -26.41 -9.44
CA ILE A 472 -14.90 -25.69 -8.66
C ILE A 472 -15.30 -24.27 -8.23
N TYR A 473 -16.14 -23.59 -9.00
CA TYR A 473 -16.57 -22.22 -8.69
C TYR A 473 -17.93 -22.17 -7.99
N ARG A 474 -18.66 -23.29 -7.91
CA ARG A 474 -20.02 -23.32 -7.34
C ARG A 474 -20.07 -22.84 -5.88
N PRO A 475 -19.13 -23.21 -4.98
CA PRO A 475 -19.13 -22.68 -3.62
C PRO A 475 -19.05 -21.15 -3.61
N ALA A 476 -18.08 -20.58 -4.31
CA ALA A 476 -17.89 -19.13 -4.42
C ALA A 476 -19.12 -18.41 -5.00
N VAL A 477 -19.70 -18.92 -6.08
CA VAL A 477 -20.91 -18.36 -6.69
C VAL A 477 -22.10 -18.45 -5.73
N SER A 478 -22.28 -19.58 -5.04
CA SER A 478 -23.40 -19.77 -4.11
C SER A 478 -23.39 -18.79 -2.93
N GLN A 479 -22.22 -18.28 -2.54
CA GLN A 479 -22.09 -17.24 -1.53
C GLN A 479 -22.33 -15.84 -2.13
N ALA A 480 -21.79 -15.58 -3.32
CA ALA A 480 -21.79 -14.26 -3.93
C ALA A 480 -23.15 -13.78 -4.45
N VAL A 481 -24.12 -14.69 -4.66
CA VAL A 481 -25.47 -14.33 -5.16
C VAL A 481 -26.37 -13.68 -4.11
N PHE A 482 -26.02 -13.77 -2.83
CA PHE A 482 -26.88 -13.27 -1.75
C PHE A 482 -26.99 -11.74 -1.67
N PRO A 483 -25.88 -10.96 -1.73
CA PRO A 483 -25.97 -9.50 -1.76
C PRO A 483 -26.89 -8.94 -2.87
N PRO A 484 -26.79 -9.34 -4.16
CA PRO A 484 -27.69 -8.81 -5.18
C PRO A 484 -29.14 -9.31 -5.01
N LEU A 485 -29.38 -10.56 -4.56
CA LEU A 485 -30.75 -11.01 -4.26
C LEU A 485 -31.38 -10.16 -3.16
N ALA A 486 -30.63 -9.91 -2.08
CA ALA A 486 -31.07 -9.11 -0.97
C ALA A 486 -31.37 -7.65 -1.36
N SER A 487 -30.66 -7.11 -2.36
CA SER A 487 -30.90 -5.75 -2.88
C SER A 487 -32.26 -5.54 -3.55
N HIS A 488 -33.00 -6.61 -3.85
CA HIS A 488 -34.36 -6.54 -4.39
C HIS A 488 -35.43 -6.34 -3.30
N LEU A 489 -35.09 -6.66 -2.05
CA LEU A 489 -35.99 -6.42 -0.92
C LEU A 489 -36.07 -4.91 -0.64
N LEU A 490 -37.23 -4.47 -0.17
CA LEU A 490 -37.45 -3.09 0.27
C LEU A 490 -38.22 -3.16 1.58
N GLU A 491 -37.68 -2.53 2.63
CA GLU A 491 -38.31 -2.43 3.97
C GLU A 491 -38.84 -3.78 4.49
N THR A 492 -38.15 -4.87 4.14
CA THR A 492 -38.49 -6.22 4.57
C THR A 492 -37.65 -6.57 5.78
N ARG A 493 -38.32 -6.88 6.89
CA ARG A 493 -37.72 -7.11 8.20
C ARG A 493 -37.90 -8.56 8.65
N PHE A 494 -36.93 -9.06 9.38
CA PHE A 494 -36.89 -10.42 9.93
C PHE A 494 -36.53 -10.34 11.41
N ARG A 495 -37.32 -10.96 12.27
CA ARG A 495 -37.04 -11.00 13.71
C ARG A 495 -36.06 -12.12 14.03
N TYR A 496 -34.93 -11.80 14.63
CA TYR A 496 -33.92 -12.78 15.03
C TYR A 496 -34.16 -13.33 16.45
N ILE A 497 -33.34 -14.29 16.90
CA ILE A 497 -33.53 -15.02 18.18
C ILE A 497 -33.42 -14.12 19.41
N ASP A 498 -32.70 -13.02 19.31
CA ASP A 498 -32.53 -11.97 20.31
C ASP A 498 -33.67 -10.93 20.29
N ASN A 499 -34.72 -11.19 19.49
CA ASN A 499 -35.88 -10.32 19.28
C ASN A 499 -35.56 -9.00 18.55
N VAL A 500 -34.36 -8.84 17.98
CA VAL A 500 -34.00 -7.71 17.14
C VAL A 500 -34.53 -7.92 15.72
N GLU A 501 -35.02 -6.85 15.10
CA GLU A 501 -35.45 -6.86 13.70
C GLU A 501 -34.30 -6.48 12.79
N HIS A 502 -33.97 -7.38 11.85
CA HIS A 502 -32.93 -7.19 10.85
C HIS A 502 -33.55 -7.02 9.46
N GLU A 503 -32.91 -6.23 8.61
CA GLU A 503 -33.13 -6.28 7.16
C GLU A 503 -32.06 -7.18 6.51
N ALA A 504 -32.20 -7.51 5.23
CA ALA A 504 -31.25 -8.38 4.51
C ALA A 504 -29.95 -7.65 4.13
N THR A 505 -29.17 -7.26 5.14
CA THR A 505 -27.88 -6.60 5.00
C THR A 505 -26.78 -7.64 4.77
N LEU A 506 -26.44 -7.86 3.51
CA LEU A 506 -25.56 -8.96 3.08
C LEU A 506 -24.43 -8.44 2.19
N SER A 507 -23.19 -8.74 2.59
CA SER A 507 -21.97 -8.40 1.88
C SER A 507 -21.09 -9.63 1.72
N SER A 508 -20.34 -9.72 0.61
CA SER A 508 -19.48 -10.87 0.36
C SER A 508 -18.13 -10.49 -0.25
N ILE A 509 -17.05 -11.13 0.23
CA ILE A 509 -15.72 -11.06 -0.36
C ILE A 509 -15.29 -12.43 -0.88
N LEU A 510 -14.91 -12.49 -2.16
CA LEU A 510 -14.26 -13.63 -2.76
C LEU A 510 -12.74 -13.48 -2.73
N CYS A 511 -12.09 -14.32 -1.92
CA CYS A 511 -10.64 -14.37 -1.75
C CYS A 511 -10.05 -15.58 -2.47
N ALA A 512 -9.37 -15.37 -3.59
CA ALA A 512 -8.71 -16.47 -4.31
C ALA A 512 -7.35 -16.04 -4.89
N PRO A 513 -6.44 -16.96 -5.23
CA PRO A 513 -5.22 -16.64 -5.95
C PRO A 513 -5.48 -15.92 -7.29
N THR A 514 -4.45 -15.28 -7.83
CA THR A 514 -4.52 -14.65 -9.15
C THR A 514 -4.73 -15.72 -10.22
N GLY A 515 -5.59 -15.46 -11.20
CA GLY A 515 -5.91 -16.43 -12.26
C GLY A 515 -6.86 -17.57 -11.84
N SER A 516 -7.35 -17.61 -10.59
CA SER A 516 -8.26 -18.65 -10.10
C SER A 516 -9.71 -18.53 -10.60
N GLY A 517 -10.05 -17.58 -11.48
CA GLY A 517 -11.41 -17.44 -12.02
C GLY A 517 -12.39 -16.68 -11.13
N LYS A 518 -11.96 -15.64 -10.41
CA LYS A 518 -12.83 -14.83 -9.53
C LYS A 518 -14.03 -14.19 -10.24
N GLU A 519 -13.91 -13.96 -11.55
CA GLU A 519 -14.99 -13.47 -12.41
C GLU A 519 -16.16 -14.48 -12.57
N ALA A 520 -16.04 -15.70 -12.05
CA ALA A 520 -17.12 -16.70 -12.05
C ALA A 520 -18.44 -16.16 -11.46
N ILE A 521 -18.37 -15.24 -10.49
CA ILE A 521 -19.54 -14.65 -9.84
C ILE A 521 -20.27 -13.63 -10.72
N THR A 522 -19.62 -13.10 -11.76
CA THR A 522 -20.12 -11.95 -12.52
C THR A 522 -21.38 -12.26 -13.32
N GLN A 523 -21.43 -13.37 -14.05
CA GLN A 523 -22.61 -13.71 -14.85
C GLN A 523 -23.86 -13.99 -14.00
N PRO A 524 -23.80 -14.80 -12.93
CA PRO A 524 -24.93 -14.96 -12.00
C PRO A 524 -25.44 -13.63 -11.43
N ILE A 525 -24.53 -12.76 -10.97
CA ILE A 525 -24.86 -11.42 -10.46
C ILE A 525 -25.55 -10.59 -11.56
N ASN A 526 -25.04 -10.64 -12.79
CA ASN A 526 -25.59 -9.89 -13.90
C ASN A 526 -27.04 -10.28 -14.22
N ARG A 527 -27.37 -11.58 -14.10
CA ARG A 527 -28.73 -12.06 -14.31
C ARG A 527 -29.68 -11.68 -13.18
N ILE A 528 -29.20 -11.74 -11.93
CA ILE A 528 -29.99 -11.30 -10.76
C ILE A 528 -30.29 -9.80 -10.85
N MET A 529 -29.32 -8.97 -11.22
CA MET A 529 -29.46 -7.49 -11.23
C MET A 529 -30.07 -6.93 -12.52
N ALA A 530 -30.50 -7.76 -13.46
CA ALA A 530 -30.88 -7.33 -14.81
C ALA A 530 -32.07 -6.35 -14.82
N ASP A 531 -33.08 -6.57 -13.97
CA ASP A 531 -34.25 -5.69 -13.84
C ASP A 531 -33.88 -4.35 -13.18
N ILE A 532 -33.05 -4.36 -12.13
CA ILE A 532 -32.54 -3.17 -11.47
C ILE A 532 -31.74 -2.34 -12.47
N ARG A 533 -30.82 -2.96 -13.21
CA ARG A 533 -30.00 -2.29 -14.24
C ARG A 533 -30.82 -1.64 -15.33
N ARG A 534 -31.89 -2.32 -15.79
CA ARG A 534 -32.81 -1.74 -16.77
C ARG A 534 -33.48 -0.48 -16.23
N ARG A 535 -34.01 -0.53 -15.00
CA ARG A 535 -34.59 0.65 -14.33
C ARG A 535 -33.55 1.74 -14.17
N ASP A 536 -32.40 1.41 -13.61
CA ASP A 536 -31.27 2.30 -13.39
C ASP A 536 -30.77 3.00 -14.67
N ALA A 537 -30.80 2.33 -15.82
CA ALA A 537 -30.40 2.91 -17.11
C ALA A 537 -31.33 4.05 -17.53
N GLU A 538 -32.65 3.87 -17.37
CA GLU A 538 -33.65 4.92 -17.61
C GLU A 538 -33.41 6.11 -16.66
N GLN A 539 -33.08 5.83 -15.40
CA GLN A 539 -32.81 6.85 -14.37
C GLN A 539 -31.52 7.63 -14.61
N ARG A 540 -30.45 6.94 -15.04
CA ARG A 540 -29.19 7.58 -15.40
C ARG A 540 -29.32 8.46 -16.63
N GLU A 541 -30.18 8.11 -17.58
CA GLU A 541 -30.46 8.97 -18.73
C GLU A 541 -31.19 10.25 -18.31
N ARG A 542 -32.14 10.17 -17.36
CA ARG A 542 -32.76 11.36 -16.75
C ARG A 542 -31.72 12.24 -16.04
N GLU A 543 -30.83 11.62 -15.25
CA GLU A 543 -29.75 12.34 -14.59
C GLU A 543 -28.79 13.00 -15.58
N ARG A 544 -28.46 12.32 -16.70
CA ARG A 544 -27.57 12.86 -17.74
C ARG A 544 -28.18 14.08 -18.43
N LYS A 545 -29.45 13.99 -18.86
CA LYS A 545 -30.17 15.11 -19.47
C LYS A 545 -30.19 16.33 -18.56
N TRP A 546 -30.44 16.13 -17.26
CA TRP A 546 -30.36 17.21 -16.28
C TRP A 546 -28.95 17.81 -16.17
N LYS A 547 -27.89 16.97 -16.11
CA LYS A 547 -26.51 17.45 -16.09
C LYS A 547 -26.15 18.24 -17.35
N ASP A 548 -26.54 17.75 -18.52
CA ASP A 548 -26.29 18.42 -19.81
C ASP A 548 -27.04 19.75 -19.90
N GLU A 549 -28.29 19.80 -19.43
CA GLU A 549 -29.07 21.04 -19.32
C GLU A 549 -28.42 22.05 -18.36
N CYS A 550 -27.98 21.60 -17.18
CA CYS A 550 -27.25 22.43 -16.22
C CYS A 550 -25.93 22.95 -16.80
N ASN A 551 -25.20 22.13 -17.56
CA ASN A 551 -23.94 22.52 -18.20
C ASN A 551 -24.15 23.45 -19.41
N SER A 552 -25.29 23.34 -20.10
CA SER A 552 -25.63 24.17 -21.26
C SER A 552 -25.98 25.62 -20.90
N LYS A 553 -26.41 25.86 -19.65
CA LYS A 553 -26.72 27.20 -19.14
C LYS A 553 -25.52 27.75 -18.38
N GLY A 554 -25.11 28.98 -18.69
CA GLY A 554 -23.98 29.64 -18.01
C GLY A 554 -24.18 29.73 -16.50
N ALA A 555 -23.08 29.66 -15.74
CA ALA A 555 -22.99 29.42 -14.29
C ALA A 555 -23.84 30.32 -13.36
N ASN A 556 -24.54 31.33 -13.87
CA ASN A 556 -25.18 32.38 -13.07
C ASN A 556 -26.67 32.62 -13.30
N LYS A 557 -27.39 31.83 -14.12
CA LYS A 557 -28.86 31.94 -14.23
C LYS A 557 -29.50 30.55 -14.36
N ASP A 558 -30.33 30.19 -13.38
CA ASP A 558 -31.03 28.90 -13.17
C ASP A 558 -30.16 27.69 -12.79
N ARG A 559 -29.83 27.57 -11.49
CA ARG A 559 -29.56 26.24 -10.92
C ARG A 559 -30.90 25.49 -10.89
N ARG A 560 -31.17 24.71 -11.94
CA ARG A 560 -32.35 23.85 -12.00
C ARG A 560 -32.31 22.84 -10.86
N GLU A 561 -33.43 22.66 -10.21
CA GLU A 561 -33.58 21.67 -9.15
C GLU A 561 -33.29 20.28 -9.72
N ARG A 562 -32.67 19.45 -8.88
CA ARG A 562 -32.34 18.07 -9.25
C ARG A 562 -33.64 17.28 -9.45
N PRO A 563 -33.77 16.47 -10.52
CA PRO A 563 -35.01 15.78 -10.81
C PRO A 563 -35.42 14.88 -9.64
N GLU A 564 -36.70 14.96 -9.25
CA GLU A 564 -37.23 14.12 -8.19
C GLU A 564 -37.40 12.65 -8.65
N GLY A 565 -37.32 11.73 -7.68
CA GLY A 565 -37.53 10.31 -7.90
C GLY A 565 -36.42 9.60 -8.70
N LEU A 566 -35.18 10.08 -8.64
CA LEU A 566 -34.01 9.42 -9.23
C LEU A 566 -33.55 8.20 -8.40
N VAL A 567 -34.29 7.10 -8.43
CA VAL A 567 -33.90 5.87 -7.71
C VAL A 567 -32.86 5.10 -8.53
N ILE A 568 -31.59 5.20 -8.14
CA ILE A 568 -30.48 4.45 -8.75
C ILE A 568 -29.90 3.52 -7.69
N GLN A 569 -30.04 2.21 -7.88
CA GLN A 569 -29.65 1.22 -6.88
C GLN A 569 -28.23 0.68 -7.11
N GLU A 570 -27.83 0.37 -8.34
CA GLU A 570 -26.46 -0.08 -8.59
C GLU A 570 -25.53 1.12 -8.66
N VAL A 571 -24.45 1.13 -7.89
CA VAL A 571 -23.53 2.28 -7.77
C VAL A 571 -22.07 1.86 -7.92
N ASN A 572 -21.23 2.77 -8.44
CA ASN A 572 -19.78 2.61 -8.41
C ASN A 572 -19.24 3.21 -7.10
N ILE A 573 -18.32 2.51 -6.43
CA ILE A 573 -17.75 2.94 -5.14
C ILE A 573 -16.75 4.08 -5.31
N ASP A 574 -16.26 4.34 -6.53
CA ASP A 574 -15.45 5.51 -6.86
C ASP A 574 -16.28 6.80 -6.81
N MET A 575 -16.64 7.22 -5.60
CA MET A 575 -17.41 8.42 -5.31
C MET A 575 -17.01 9.02 -3.96
N THR A 576 -17.34 10.29 -3.75
CA THR A 576 -17.10 10.97 -2.47
C THR A 576 -18.15 10.62 -1.42
N ASN A 577 -17.84 10.76 -0.14
CA ASN A 577 -18.78 10.49 0.96
C ASN A 577 -20.10 11.29 0.85
N PRO A 578 -20.11 12.58 0.47
CA PRO A 578 -21.35 13.31 0.20
C PRO A 578 -22.15 12.74 -0.97
N ALA A 579 -21.48 12.27 -2.04
CA ALA A 579 -22.15 11.63 -3.16
C ALA A 579 -22.79 10.30 -2.73
N PHE A 580 -22.13 9.52 -1.86
CA PHE A 580 -22.69 8.30 -1.28
C PHE A 580 -23.95 8.58 -0.46
N VAL A 581 -23.91 9.59 0.42
CA VAL A 581 -25.08 10.02 1.21
C VAL A 581 -26.23 10.46 0.31
N LEU A 582 -25.93 11.24 -0.75
CA LEU A 582 -26.93 11.67 -1.72
C LEU A 582 -27.58 10.48 -2.44
N ARG A 583 -26.79 9.51 -2.91
CA ARG A 583 -27.29 8.31 -3.57
C ARG A 583 -28.17 7.47 -2.66
N MET A 584 -27.78 7.33 -1.39
CA MET A 584 -28.56 6.59 -0.40
C MET A 584 -29.90 7.28 -0.11
N LYS A 585 -29.92 8.62 -0.04
CA LYS A 585 -31.16 9.40 0.09
C LYS A 585 -32.08 9.20 -1.12
N GLU A 586 -31.52 9.30 -2.32
CA GLU A 586 -32.25 9.17 -3.59
C GLU A 586 -32.79 7.76 -3.84
N ALA A 587 -32.15 6.74 -3.26
CA ALA A 587 -32.60 5.37 -3.34
C ALA A 587 -33.97 5.12 -2.67
N ALA A 588 -34.52 6.08 -1.92
CA ALA A 588 -35.86 5.99 -1.31
C ALA A 588 -36.06 4.65 -0.55
N ASN A 589 -35.18 4.40 0.43
CA ASN A 589 -35.10 3.17 1.23
C ASN A 589 -34.77 1.87 0.47
N HIS A 590 -34.53 1.89 -0.84
CA HIS A 590 -33.98 0.73 -1.54
C HIS A 590 -32.54 0.50 -1.11
N PHE A 591 -32.10 -0.75 -1.19
CA PHE A 591 -30.70 -1.09 -1.04
C PHE A 591 -29.91 -0.59 -2.24
N LEU A 592 -28.81 0.11 -1.95
CA LEU A 592 -27.73 0.29 -2.90
C LEU A 592 -26.96 -1.02 -3.07
N TYR A 593 -26.46 -1.25 -4.28
CA TYR A 593 -25.65 -2.41 -4.62
C TYR A 593 -24.36 -2.01 -5.32
N ALA A 594 -23.25 -2.65 -4.98
CA ALA A 594 -21.99 -2.50 -5.72
C ALA A 594 -21.27 -3.84 -5.89
N LYS A 595 -20.71 -4.07 -7.09
CA LYS A 595 -19.73 -5.13 -7.34
C LYS A 595 -18.37 -4.50 -7.58
N VAL A 596 -17.35 -4.97 -6.87
CA VAL A 596 -15.99 -4.43 -6.90
C VAL A 596 -14.99 -5.53 -7.26
N ASN A 597 -14.21 -5.32 -8.31
CA ASN A 597 -13.22 -6.33 -8.71
C ASN A 597 -11.95 -6.29 -7.86
N GLU A 598 -11.68 -5.15 -7.21
CA GLU A 598 -10.57 -4.97 -6.28
C GLU A 598 -11.02 -4.31 -4.97
N LEU A 599 -10.83 -5.01 -3.85
CA LEU A 599 -11.21 -4.52 -2.52
C LEU A 599 -10.70 -3.09 -2.19
N ASN A 600 -9.52 -2.71 -2.68
CA ASN A 600 -8.94 -1.38 -2.41
C ASN A 600 -9.73 -0.21 -3.01
N LEU A 601 -10.66 -0.44 -3.95
CA LEU A 601 -11.51 0.64 -4.51
C LEU A 601 -12.44 1.26 -3.44
N PHE A 602 -12.70 0.55 -2.34
CA PHE A 602 -13.37 1.13 -1.17
C PHE A 602 -12.60 2.29 -0.53
N ASP A 603 -11.30 2.45 -0.82
CA ASP A 603 -10.52 3.58 -0.31
C ASP A 603 -11.00 4.93 -0.85
N ALA A 604 -11.79 4.97 -1.93
CA ALA A 604 -12.47 6.18 -2.37
C ALA A 604 -13.42 6.74 -1.29
N LEU A 605 -14.03 5.85 -0.49
CA LEU A 605 -14.90 6.20 0.65
C LEU A 605 -14.16 6.35 1.99
N LYS A 606 -12.82 6.26 1.99
CA LYS A 606 -11.99 6.35 3.20
C LYS A 606 -12.11 7.69 3.91
N GLY A 607 -12.24 8.78 3.15
CA GLY A 607 -12.18 10.13 3.71
C GLY A 607 -10.92 10.35 4.56
N LYS A 608 -11.00 11.24 5.54
CA LYS A 608 -9.87 11.58 6.44
C LYS A 608 -9.68 10.59 7.60
N THR A 609 -10.68 9.75 7.92
CA THR A 609 -10.72 8.95 9.16
C THR A 609 -11.09 7.48 8.92
N ASN A 610 -10.67 6.88 7.80
CA ASN A 610 -10.99 5.47 7.46
C ASN A 610 -12.49 5.14 7.49
N GLN A 611 -13.33 6.06 7.01
CA GLN A 611 -14.78 5.99 7.10
C GLN A 611 -15.38 4.81 6.32
N HIS A 612 -14.68 4.24 5.35
CA HIS A 612 -15.16 3.08 4.58
C HIS A 612 -15.39 1.84 5.46
N PHE A 613 -14.53 1.57 6.46
CA PHE A 613 -14.76 0.46 7.41
C PHE A 613 -16.00 0.71 8.26
N ARG A 614 -16.19 1.98 8.68
CA ARG A 614 -17.40 2.39 9.39
C ARG A 614 -18.65 2.22 8.53
N ILE A 615 -18.59 2.55 7.23
CA ILE A 615 -19.70 2.32 6.29
C ILE A 615 -20.00 0.82 6.19
N MET A 616 -18.98 -0.05 6.14
CA MET A 616 -19.17 -1.51 6.11
C MET A 616 -19.87 -2.03 7.39
N GLU A 617 -19.48 -1.52 8.57
CA GLU A 617 -20.17 -1.85 9.83
C GLU A 617 -21.61 -1.35 9.85
N LEU A 618 -21.82 -0.08 9.51
CA LEU A 618 -23.13 0.55 9.50
C LEU A 618 -24.07 -0.09 8.48
N ALA A 619 -23.55 -0.58 7.36
CA ALA A 619 -24.32 -1.31 6.37
C ALA A 619 -24.91 -2.60 6.96
N PHE A 620 -24.14 -3.33 7.78
CA PHE A 620 -24.63 -4.54 8.44
C PHE A 620 -25.60 -4.23 9.59
N ASP A 621 -25.24 -3.29 10.46
CA ASP A 621 -26.01 -2.90 11.66
C ASP A 621 -27.21 -1.99 11.32
N LEU A 622 -27.44 -1.67 10.04
CA LEU A 622 -28.45 -0.74 9.54
C LEU A 622 -28.40 0.64 10.21
N GLY A 623 -27.17 1.11 10.46
CA GLY A 623 -26.91 2.34 11.19
C GLY A 623 -27.05 3.60 10.33
N ASN A 624 -27.01 4.76 11.00
CA ASN A 624 -27.08 6.06 10.36
C ASN A 624 -25.68 6.57 9.99
N TYR A 625 -25.56 7.13 8.79
CA TYR A 625 -24.34 7.75 8.27
C TYR A 625 -24.65 9.13 7.68
N GLY A 626 -23.82 10.12 7.99
CA GLY A 626 -24.02 11.49 7.57
C GLY A 626 -23.37 12.47 8.54
N GLN A 627 -23.58 13.76 8.30
CA GLN A 627 -23.12 14.84 9.18
C GLN A 627 -24.22 15.87 9.34
N ASP A 628 -24.56 16.20 10.59
CA ASP A 628 -25.58 17.20 10.90
C ASP A 628 -25.08 18.65 10.72
N ARG A 629 -23.77 18.86 10.52
CA ARG A 629 -23.13 20.18 10.62
C ARG A 629 -22.21 20.50 9.44
N VAL A 630 -22.78 20.98 8.32
CA VAL A 630 -22.01 21.56 7.20
C VAL A 630 -22.85 22.62 6.46
N GLY A 631 -22.22 23.60 5.81
CA GLY A 631 -22.87 24.81 5.25
C GLY A 631 -23.88 24.58 4.12
N THR A 632 -24.55 25.66 3.68
CA THR A 632 -25.68 25.68 2.72
C THR A 632 -25.43 25.05 1.33
N GLN A 633 -24.21 24.59 1.03
CA GLN A 633 -23.83 24.00 -0.27
C GLN A 633 -23.49 22.51 -0.22
N SER A 634 -23.50 21.89 0.96
CA SER A 634 -23.21 20.46 1.15
C SER A 634 -24.48 19.68 1.45
N VAL A 635 -24.49 18.38 1.11
CA VAL A 635 -25.59 17.47 1.44
C VAL A 635 -25.60 17.25 2.96
N THR A 636 -26.45 18.00 3.67
CA THR A 636 -26.65 17.95 5.13
C THR A 636 -27.73 16.95 5.48
N GLU A 637 -27.45 15.66 5.30
CA GLU A 637 -28.42 14.60 5.54
C GLU A 637 -27.78 13.42 6.24
N THR A 638 -28.55 12.84 7.15
CA THR A 638 -28.19 11.61 7.86
C THR A 638 -29.09 10.50 7.32
N VAL A 639 -28.47 9.51 6.68
CA VAL A 639 -29.15 8.42 5.96
C VAL A 639 -28.93 7.07 6.65
N LYS A 640 -29.92 6.19 6.61
CA LYS A 640 -29.74 4.78 6.99
C LYS A 640 -28.94 4.06 5.91
N VAL A 641 -27.87 3.37 6.29
CA VAL A 641 -26.99 2.70 5.33
C VAL A 641 -27.58 1.36 4.89
N ARG A 642 -28.39 1.38 3.82
CA ARG A 642 -28.87 0.17 3.14
C ARG A 642 -27.96 -0.16 1.97
N PHE A 643 -26.90 -0.91 2.23
CA PHE A 643 -25.86 -1.13 1.24
C PHE A 643 -25.38 -2.59 1.22
N ASN A 644 -25.66 -3.28 0.13
CA ASN A 644 -25.19 -4.64 -0.13
C ASN A 644 -24.09 -4.59 -1.20
N TRP A 645 -23.10 -5.47 -1.11
CA TRP A 645 -21.99 -5.44 -2.06
C TRP A 645 -21.21 -6.74 -2.15
N ASN A 646 -20.54 -6.91 -3.28
CA ASN A 646 -19.57 -7.98 -3.53
C ASN A 646 -18.20 -7.37 -3.82
N ALA A 647 -17.14 -7.96 -3.27
CA ALA A 647 -15.78 -7.63 -3.68
C ALA A 647 -14.93 -8.87 -3.95
N CYS A 648 -13.90 -8.70 -4.78
CA CYS A 648 -12.89 -9.71 -5.04
C CYS A 648 -11.51 -9.23 -4.60
N CYS A 649 -10.68 -10.13 -4.10
CA CYS A 649 -9.26 -9.84 -3.82
C CYS A 649 -8.42 -11.12 -3.73
N THR A 650 -7.10 -10.98 -3.58
CA THR A 650 -6.22 -12.11 -3.24
C THR A 650 -6.10 -12.25 -1.73
N PRO A 651 -5.85 -13.47 -1.19
CA PRO A 651 -5.71 -13.67 0.25
C PRO A 651 -4.74 -12.69 0.92
N LYS A 652 -3.58 -12.43 0.29
CA LYS A 652 -2.60 -11.43 0.78
C LYS A 652 -3.19 -10.02 0.81
N LYS A 653 -3.76 -9.54 -0.31
CA LYS A 653 -4.40 -8.20 -0.37
C LYS A 653 -5.52 -8.08 0.68
N CYS A 654 -6.29 -9.15 0.89
CA CYS A 654 -7.36 -9.18 1.88
C CYS A 654 -6.84 -9.00 3.31
N ARG A 655 -5.84 -9.79 3.70
CA ARG A 655 -5.17 -9.67 5.01
C ARG A 655 -4.57 -8.30 5.20
N ASP A 656 -3.85 -7.79 4.21
CA ASP A 656 -3.22 -6.47 4.28
C ASP A 656 -4.25 -5.33 4.41
N TYR A 657 -5.40 -5.45 3.73
CA TYR A 657 -6.48 -4.46 3.78
C TYR A 657 -7.10 -4.37 5.18
N PHE A 658 -7.45 -5.52 5.78
CA PHE A 658 -8.10 -5.55 7.09
C PHE A 658 -7.12 -5.57 8.27
N ARG A 659 -5.80 -5.65 8.04
CA ARG A 659 -4.77 -5.81 9.09
C ARG A 659 -4.94 -4.89 10.30
N LYS A 660 -5.36 -3.64 10.09
CA LYS A 660 -5.50 -2.63 11.16
C LYS A 660 -6.84 -2.65 11.89
N VAL A 661 -7.81 -3.40 11.38
CA VAL A 661 -9.19 -3.46 11.86
C VAL A 661 -9.62 -4.91 12.10
N VAL A 662 -8.65 -5.80 12.35
CA VAL A 662 -8.88 -7.23 12.56
C VAL A 662 -9.80 -7.49 13.75
N THR A 663 -9.66 -6.69 14.81
CA THR A 663 -10.49 -6.74 16.03
C THR A 663 -11.67 -5.77 16.00
N ASP A 664 -11.68 -4.77 15.10
CA ASP A 664 -12.65 -3.67 15.08
C ASP A 664 -14.02 -4.04 14.48
N GLY A 665 -14.20 -5.30 14.03
CA GLY A 665 -15.52 -5.85 13.73
C GLY A 665 -16.01 -5.92 12.27
N PRO A 666 -15.44 -5.25 11.24
CA PRO A 666 -15.86 -5.42 9.85
C PRO A 666 -15.80 -6.87 9.35
N ILE A 667 -14.75 -7.61 9.73
CA ILE A 667 -14.52 -9.00 9.28
C ILE A 667 -15.68 -9.92 9.69
N SER A 668 -16.18 -9.77 10.92
CA SER A 668 -17.29 -10.59 11.43
C SER A 668 -18.60 -10.40 10.64
N ARG A 669 -18.80 -9.21 10.06
CA ARG A 669 -20.03 -8.77 9.38
C ARG A 669 -20.08 -9.08 7.88
N ILE A 670 -18.98 -9.57 7.31
CA ILE A 670 -18.84 -9.86 5.88
C ILE A 670 -18.78 -11.37 5.68
N SER A 671 -19.42 -11.88 4.63
CA SER A 671 -19.30 -13.29 4.25
C SER A 671 -18.09 -13.52 3.34
N PHE A 672 -17.26 -14.51 3.63
CA PHE A 672 -16.07 -14.85 2.86
C PHE A 672 -16.27 -16.16 2.08
N ALA A 673 -15.69 -16.20 0.89
CA ALA A 673 -15.60 -17.40 0.06
C ALA A 673 -14.22 -17.49 -0.58
N THR A 674 -13.85 -18.69 -1.02
CA THR A 674 -12.58 -18.93 -1.73
C THR A 674 -12.76 -19.85 -2.93
N ILE A 675 -11.74 -19.88 -3.79
CA ILE A 675 -11.63 -20.85 -4.88
C ILE A 675 -10.31 -21.58 -4.69
N GLU A 676 -10.39 -22.89 -4.60
CA GLU A 676 -9.22 -23.74 -4.47
C GLU A 676 -8.30 -23.64 -5.68
N ARG A 677 -7.00 -23.76 -5.42
CA ARG A 677 -6.00 -23.73 -6.47
C ARG A 677 -6.05 -25.04 -7.23
N ARG A 678 -6.30 -24.98 -8.54
CA ARG A 678 -6.19 -26.15 -9.41
C ARG A 678 -4.74 -26.63 -9.50
N PRO A 679 -4.50 -27.95 -9.56
CA PRO A 679 -3.19 -28.50 -9.93
C PRO A 679 -2.70 -27.89 -11.24
N CYS A 680 -1.38 -27.66 -11.34
CA CYS A 680 -0.76 -27.15 -12.56
C CYS A 680 -1.08 -28.08 -13.75
N GLY A 681 -1.53 -27.51 -14.88
CA GLY A 681 -1.92 -28.29 -16.05
C GLY A 681 -3.35 -28.83 -16.03
N SER A 682 -4.17 -28.52 -15.01
CA SER A 682 -5.59 -28.88 -15.02
C SER A 682 -6.35 -28.20 -16.14
N ASP A 683 -7.34 -28.89 -16.71
CA ASP A 683 -8.22 -28.34 -17.75
C ASP A 683 -8.90 -27.04 -17.32
N ILE A 684 -9.12 -26.16 -18.29
CA ILE A 684 -9.83 -24.89 -18.07
C ILE A 684 -11.32 -25.19 -17.93
N PRO A 685 -11.96 -24.87 -16.78
CA PRO A 685 -13.38 -25.13 -16.59
C PRO A 685 -14.22 -24.33 -17.56
N VAL A 686 -15.15 -25.02 -18.21
CA VAL A 686 -16.04 -24.45 -19.23
C VAL A 686 -17.38 -24.10 -18.60
N TYR A 687 -17.79 -22.84 -18.76
CA TYR A 687 -19.08 -22.36 -18.29
C TYR A 687 -20.20 -22.83 -19.23
N GLY A 688 -21.39 -23.05 -18.67
CA GLY A 688 -22.61 -23.19 -19.45
C GLY A 688 -23.11 -21.83 -19.96
N THR A 689 -24.06 -21.87 -20.87
CA THR A 689 -24.72 -20.66 -21.41
C THR A 689 -25.91 -20.24 -20.56
N TYR A 690 -25.99 -18.95 -20.23
CA TYR A 690 -27.17 -18.33 -19.61
C TYR A 690 -28.11 -17.83 -20.73
N ASP A 691 -29.09 -18.65 -21.06
CA ASP A 691 -30.08 -18.43 -22.11
C ASP A 691 -31.37 -17.78 -21.58
N ALA A 692 -32.31 -17.47 -22.47
CA ALA A 692 -33.60 -16.90 -22.08
C ALA A 692 -34.41 -17.84 -21.17
N ALA A 693 -34.24 -19.16 -21.28
CA ALA A 693 -34.91 -20.13 -20.42
C ALA A 693 -34.44 -19.98 -18.96
N PHE A 694 -33.14 -19.79 -18.73
CA PHE A 694 -32.61 -19.47 -17.41
C PHE A 694 -33.24 -18.20 -16.82
N ASP A 695 -33.35 -17.15 -17.63
CA ASP A 695 -33.92 -15.87 -17.18
C ASP A 695 -35.42 -16.01 -16.81
N GLU A 696 -36.18 -16.78 -17.60
CA GLU A 696 -37.59 -17.09 -17.30
C GLU A 696 -37.75 -17.95 -16.04
N GLU A 697 -36.85 -18.92 -15.79
CA GLU A 697 -36.85 -19.69 -14.54
C GLU A 697 -36.46 -18.85 -13.31
N LEU A 698 -35.60 -17.84 -13.48
CA LEU A 698 -35.15 -16.97 -12.40
C LEU A 698 -36.22 -15.93 -12.00
N LYS A 699 -36.97 -15.44 -12.99
CA LYS A 699 -37.92 -14.33 -12.83
C LYS A 699 -38.93 -14.47 -11.67
N PRO A 700 -39.59 -15.62 -11.44
CA PRO A 700 -40.53 -15.78 -10.32
C PRO A 700 -39.88 -15.54 -8.95
N TYR A 701 -38.61 -15.89 -8.78
CA TYR A 701 -37.88 -15.68 -7.53
C TYR A 701 -37.63 -14.19 -7.28
N ILE A 702 -37.24 -13.45 -8.32
CA ILE A 702 -37.04 -12.00 -8.26
C ILE A 702 -38.36 -11.27 -8.00
N ASP A 703 -39.44 -11.67 -8.67
CA ASP A 703 -40.78 -11.10 -8.45
C ASP A 703 -41.26 -11.29 -7.00
N ASN A 704 -40.96 -12.43 -6.38
CA ASN A 704 -41.31 -12.68 -4.98
C ASN A 704 -40.52 -11.75 -4.02
N LEU A 705 -39.23 -11.53 -4.27
CA LEU A 705 -38.41 -10.59 -3.50
C LEU A 705 -38.96 -9.16 -3.62
N LEU A 706 -39.29 -8.73 -4.84
CA LEU A 706 -39.84 -7.40 -5.10
C LEU A 706 -41.20 -7.15 -4.43
N LYS A 707 -42.02 -8.20 -4.23
CA LYS A 707 -43.35 -8.11 -3.60
C LYS A 707 -43.29 -8.08 -2.07
N ALA A 708 -42.25 -8.63 -1.46
CA ALA A 708 -42.17 -8.75 0.00
C ALA A 708 -41.98 -7.37 0.67
N ARG A 709 -42.78 -7.07 1.70
CA ARG A 709 -42.71 -5.83 2.49
C ARG A 709 -43.03 -6.11 3.95
N GLY A 710 -42.49 -5.30 4.85
CA GLY A 710 -42.81 -5.38 6.28
C GLY A 710 -42.16 -6.58 6.98
N LEU A 711 -42.71 -6.97 8.12
CA LEU A 711 -42.17 -8.05 8.95
C LEU A 711 -42.57 -9.41 8.36
N VAL A 712 -41.57 -10.20 7.96
CA VAL A 712 -41.75 -11.56 7.46
C VAL A 712 -41.40 -12.55 8.56
N ASN A 713 -42.35 -13.42 8.88
CA ASN A 713 -42.15 -14.49 9.85
C ASN A 713 -41.71 -15.78 9.14
N CYS A 714 -40.58 -16.35 9.56
CA CYS A 714 -40.11 -17.66 9.13
C CYS A 714 -39.72 -18.50 10.37
N PRO A 715 -40.67 -19.25 10.96
CA PRO A 715 -40.42 -20.08 12.14
C PRO A 715 -39.32 -21.13 11.92
N GLN A 716 -39.20 -21.64 10.69
CA GLN A 716 -38.20 -22.63 10.32
C GLN A 716 -36.78 -22.03 10.29
N ALA A 717 -36.61 -20.84 9.72
CA ALA A 717 -35.33 -20.12 9.78
C ALA A 717 -34.96 -19.77 11.24
N MET A 718 -35.95 -19.41 12.06
CA MET A 718 -35.74 -19.15 13.49
C MET A 718 -35.27 -20.40 14.24
N ARG A 719 -35.87 -21.56 13.98
CA ARG A 719 -35.42 -22.83 14.57
C ARG A 719 -34.00 -23.17 14.14
N LEU A 720 -33.69 -23.05 12.85
CA LEU A 720 -32.34 -23.25 12.34
C LEU A 720 -31.33 -22.32 13.01
N ALA A 721 -31.65 -21.03 13.16
CA ALA A 721 -30.77 -20.07 13.82
C ALA A 721 -30.46 -20.46 15.28
N LYS A 722 -31.45 -20.94 16.04
CA LYS A 722 -31.23 -21.44 17.40
C LYS A 722 -30.28 -22.63 17.40
N THR A 723 -30.52 -23.59 16.50
CA THR A 723 -29.68 -24.78 16.36
C THR A 723 -28.23 -24.42 15.99
N LEU A 724 -28.01 -23.50 15.04
CA LEU A 724 -26.65 -23.07 14.67
C LEU A 724 -25.93 -22.37 15.82
N VAL A 725 -26.63 -21.52 16.58
CA VAL A 725 -26.06 -20.87 17.76
C VAL A 725 -25.67 -21.89 18.83
N GLU A 726 -26.50 -22.90 19.07
CA GLU A 726 -26.22 -23.99 20.02
C GLU A 726 -25.03 -24.85 19.56
N GLU A 727 -25.01 -25.27 18.29
CA GLU A 727 -23.91 -26.05 17.67
C GLU A 727 -22.58 -25.29 17.76
N ASN A 728 -22.58 -23.99 17.44
CA ASN A 728 -21.37 -23.16 17.48
C ASN A 728 -20.89 -22.96 18.92
N ALA A 729 -21.81 -22.71 19.85
CA ALA A 729 -21.45 -22.54 21.25
C ALA A 729 -20.91 -23.85 21.85
N GLU A 730 -21.44 -25.01 21.45
CA GLU A 730 -20.89 -26.31 21.83
C GLU A 730 -19.49 -26.53 21.28
N PHE A 731 -19.28 -26.27 19.98
CA PHE A 731 -17.96 -26.37 19.37
C PHE A 731 -16.95 -25.41 20.02
N SER A 732 -17.33 -24.17 20.31
CA SER A 732 -16.51 -23.20 21.05
C SER A 732 -16.13 -23.70 22.44
N ARG A 733 -17.07 -24.30 23.18
CA ARG A 733 -16.79 -24.87 24.51
C ARG A 733 -15.85 -26.08 24.44
N LEU A 734 -15.97 -26.92 23.43
CA LEU A 734 -15.12 -28.10 23.29
C LEU A 734 -13.71 -27.75 22.78
N SER A 735 -13.63 -26.84 21.82
CA SER A 735 -12.36 -26.40 21.22
C SER A 735 -11.63 -25.33 22.04
N GLN A 736 -12.34 -24.64 22.95
CA GLN A 736 -11.85 -23.47 23.68
C GLN A 736 -11.33 -22.35 22.74
N ASN A 737 -11.82 -22.30 21.50
CA ASN A 737 -11.40 -21.32 20.52
C ASN A 737 -12.28 -20.05 20.57
N TYR A 738 -11.79 -19.03 21.28
CA TYR A 738 -12.48 -17.75 21.43
C TYR A 738 -12.55 -16.94 20.12
N VAL A 739 -11.57 -17.11 19.21
CA VAL A 739 -11.59 -16.47 17.89
C VAL A 739 -12.76 -17.01 17.07
N PHE A 740 -12.94 -18.34 17.06
CA PHE A 740 -14.09 -18.98 16.44
C PHE A 740 -15.40 -18.50 17.06
N GLU A 741 -15.50 -18.48 18.39
CA GLU A 741 -16.70 -18.04 19.10
C GLU A 741 -17.10 -16.61 18.70
N ASN A 742 -16.14 -15.68 18.71
CA ASN A 742 -16.34 -14.29 18.32
C ASN A 742 -16.82 -14.14 16.86
N LEU A 743 -16.24 -14.91 15.93
CA LEU A 743 -16.65 -14.89 14.52
C LEU A 743 -18.04 -15.52 14.32
N SER A 744 -18.40 -16.52 15.13
CA SER A 744 -19.65 -17.27 15.03
C SER A 744 -20.90 -16.41 15.26
N PHE A 745 -20.83 -15.40 16.13
CA PHE A 745 -22.00 -14.59 16.48
C PHE A 745 -22.64 -13.89 15.28
N ARG A 746 -21.83 -13.22 14.45
CA ARG A 746 -22.32 -12.54 13.26
C ARG A 746 -22.46 -13.47 12.05
N ALA A 747 -21.70 -14.56 11.99
CA ALA A 747 -21.91 -15.62 10.99
C ALA A 747 -23.31 -16.24 11.12
N ASN A 748 -23.79 -16.47 12.35
CA ASN A 748 -25.13 -16.96 12.64
C ASN A 748 -26.23 -16.02 12.13
N VAL A 749 -26.06 -14.70 12.29
CA VAL A 749 -27.00 -13.70 11.76
C VAL A 749 -26.99 -13.70 10.23
N ILE A 750 -25.80 -13.75 9.60
CA ILE A 750 -25.67 -13.83 8.14
C ILE A 750 -26.37 -15.09 7.61
N ALA A 751 -26.17 -16.24 8.26
CA ALA A 751 -26.80 -17.49 7.89
C ALA A 751 -28.34 -17.41 7.98
N TYR A 752 -28.85 -16.83 9.07
CA TYR A 752 -30.28 -16.58 9.23
C TYR A 752 -30.84 -15.67 8.11
N LEU A 753 -30.15 -14.57 7.78
CA LEU A 753 -30.57 -13.68 6.69
C LEU A 753 -30.55 -14.38 5.33
N LYS A 754 -29.55 -15.23 5.05
CA LYS A 754 -29.52 -16.07 3.83
C LYS A 754 -30.74 -17.01 3.78
N ALA A 755 -31.10 -17.66 4.88
CA ALA A 755 -32.30 -18.50 4.97
C ALA A 755 -33.58 -17.70 4.67
N CYS A 756 -33.70 -16.51 5.25
CA CYS A 756 -34.83 -15.61 5.05
C CYS A 756 -34.94 -15.13 3.59
N VAL A 757 -33.83 -14.76 2.94
CA VAL A 757 -33.82 -14.38 1.52
C VAL A 757 -34.28 -15.55 0.65
N LEU A 758 -33.79 -16.78 0.90
CA LEU A 758 -34.23 -17.96 0.16
C LEU A 758 -35.71 -18.27 0.39
N TYR A 759 -36.19 -18.16 1.63
CA TYR A 759 -37.59 -18.36 1.97
C TYR A 759 -38.50 -17.37 1.23
N VAL A 760 -38.16 -16.08 1.23
CA VAL A 760 -38.92 -15.04 0.53
C VAL A 760 -38.88 -15.25 -0.98
N ALA A 761 -37.69 -15.48 -1.55
CA ALA A 761 -37.54 -15.75 -2.98
C ALA A 761 -38.37 -16.95 -3.42
N ASN A 762 -38.49 -17.99 -2.59
CA ASN A 762 -39.32 -19.15 -2.85
C ASN A 762 -40.82 -18.93 -2.58
N GLY A 763 -41.28 -17.68 -2.49
CA GLY A 763 -42.67 -17.33 -2.27
C GLY A 763 -43.15 -17.64 -0.85
N MET A 764 -42.28 -17.43 0.15
CA MET A 764 -42.53 -17.75 1.56
C MET A 764 -42.83 -19.24 1.79
N LYS A 765 -42.13 -20.12 1.08
CA LYS A 765 -42.22 -21.57 1.22
C LYS A 765 -40.88 -22.15 1.65
N TRP A 766 -40.89 -22.87 2.77
CA TRP A 766 -39.70 -23.53 3.29
C TRP A 766 -39.40 -24.84 2.55
N GLU A 767 -38.14 -25.06 2.18
CA GLU A 767 -37.63 -26.32 1.65
C GLU A 767 -36.58 -26.86 2.61
N LYS A 768 -36.56 -28.18 2.86
CA LYS A 768 -35.56 -28.78 3.76
C LYS A 768 -34.13 -28.55 3.26
N SER A 769 -33.93 -28.45 1.94
CA SER A 769 -32.63 -28.11 1.35
C SER A 769 -32.13 -26.70 1.71
N ILE A 770 -33.00 -25.78 2.14
CA ILE A 770 -32.57 -24.47 2.68
C ILE A 770 -31.78 -24.68 3.97
N GLU A 771 -32.25 -25.58 4.84
CA GLU A 771 -31.59 -25.90 6.10
C GLU A 771 -30.18 -26.45 5.87
N ASP A 772 -30.09 -27.49 5.05
CA ASP A 772 -28.82 -28.17 4.73
C ASP A 772 -27.81 -27.20 4.08
N PHE A 773 -28.28 -26.38 3.14
CA PHE A 773 -27.43 -25.40 2.45
C PHE A 773 -26.98 -24.25 3.34
N VAL A 774 -27.87 -23.70 4.18
CA VAL A 774 -27.55 -22.57 5.05
C VAL A 774 -26.58 -23.00 6.16
N ARG A 775 -26.80 -24.18 6.77
CA ARG A 775 -25.85 -24.75 7.73
C ARG A 775 -24.47 -24.93 7.11
N TRP A 776 -24.39 -25.52 5.91
CA TRP A 776 -23.11 -25.62 5.19
C TRP A 776 -22.49 -24.25 4.87
N SER A 777 -23.32 -23.31 4.39
CA SER A 777 -22.88 -21.97 4.01
C SER A 777 -22.28 -21.18 5.18
N GLU A 778 -22.78 -21.41 6.39
CA GLU A 778 -22.33 -20.76 7.62
C GLU A 778 -20.97 -21.33 8.06
N ARG A 779 -20.85 -22.65 8.12
CA ARG A 779 -19.58 -23.32 8.39
C ARG A 779 -18.51 -22.99 7.36
N TYR A 780 -18.89 -22.89 6.07
CA TYR A 780 -17.97 -22.55 4.99
C TYR A 780 -17.46 -21.10 5.11
N ASP A 781 -18.33 -20.18 5.52
CA ASP A 781 -17.96 -18.80 5.84
C ASP A 781 -16.97 -18.74 7.01
N LEU A 782 -17.27 -19.45 8.10
CA LEU A 782 -16.38 -19.53 9.28
C LEU A 782 -15.03 -20.14 8.95
N TRP A 783 -15.01 -21.22 8.18
CA TRP A 783 -13.77 -21.85 7.71
C TRP A 783 -12.92 -20.86 6.90
N CYS A 784 -13.53 -20.13 5.96
CA CYS A 784 -12.83 -19.10 5.18
C CYS A 784 -12.28 -17.98 6.08
N LYS A 785 -13.05 -17.51 7.07
CA LYS A 785 -12.64 -16.46 8.01
C LYS A 785 -11.46 -16.89 8.87
N LEU A 786 -11.53 -18.08 9.47
CA LEU A 786 -10.44 -18.64 10.28
C LEU A 786 -9.17 -18.84 9.44
N LYS A 787 -9.29 -19.41 8.24
CA LYS A 787 -8.13 -19.60 7.35
C LYS A 787 -7.48 -18.29 6.90
N LEU A 788 -8.25 -17.22 6.78
CA LEU A 788 -7.74 -15.91 6.35
C LEU A 788 -7.22 -15.04 7.49
N PHE A 789 -7.90 -15.05 8.64
CA PHE A 789 -7.69 -14.08 9.72
C PHE A 789 -7.57 -14.71 11.09
N GLY A 790 -7.79 -16.02 11.25
CA GLY A 790 -7.82 -16.70 12.54
C GLY A 790 -6.57 -16.41 13.37
N GLN A 791 -5.38 -16.58 12.78
CA GLN A 791 -4.14 -16.23 13.48
C GLN A 791 -4.05 -14.74 13.75
N MET A 792 -4.36 -13.88 12.77
CA MET A 792 -4.25 -12.44 12.96
C MET A 792 -5.13 -11.93 14.11
N ILE A 793 -6.30 -12.53 14.30
CA ILE A 793 -7.19 -12.22 15.44
C ILE A 793 -6.60 -12.79 16.73
N TYR A 794 -6.15 -14.04 16.70
CA TYR A 794 -5.51 -14.68 17.85
C TYR A 794 -4.31 -13.86 18.36
N ASP A 795 -3.40 -13.50 17.46
CA ASP A 795 -2.23 -12.66 17.75
C ASP A 795 -2.68 -11.28 18.23
N ALA A 796 -3.65 -10.62 17.58
CA ALA A 796 -4.09 -9.30 18.01
C ALA A 796 -4.73 -9.30 19.41
N ASP A 797 -5.46 -10.36 19.76
CA ASP A 797 -6.09 -10.52 21.07
C ASP A 797 -5.08 -10.95 22.15
N ASN A 798 -4.05 -11.72 21.80
CA ASN A 798 -3.00 -12.19 22.72
C ASN A 798 -1.76 -11.29 22.79
N ASP A 799 -1.47 -10.47 21.79
CA ASP A 799 -0.43 -9.42 21.82
C ASP A 799 -0.76 -8.33 22.86
N GLY A 800 -1.99 -8.33 23.38
CA GLY A 800 -2.33 -7.62 24.62
C GLY A 800 -1.66 -8.18 25.87
N SER A 801 -1.15 -9.41 25.82
CA SER A 801 -0.55 -10.13 26.96
C SER A 801 0.98 -10.21 26.93
N ASP A 802 1.65 -10.06 25.78
CA ASP A 802 3.12 -10.04 25.70
C ASP A 802 3.68 -8.94 24.76
N ILE A 803 4.35 -7.95 25.37
CA ILE A 803 5.35 -7.03 24.79
C ILE A 803 4.83 -5.84 23.92
N ARG A 804 4.38 -4.80 24.64
CA ARG A 804 4.63 -3.34 24.45
C ARG A 804 4.64 -2.76 23.02
N LYS A 805 3.50 -2.22 22.56
CA LYS A 805 3.45 -1.06 21.61
C LYS A 805 2.39 0.01 21.90
N THR A 806 1.85 0.04 23.12
CA THR A 806 1.18 1.21 23.71
C THR A 806 1.75 1.41 25.11
N SER A 807 1.87 2.66 25.57
CA SER A 807 2.52 3.02 26.84
C SER A 807 2.08 2.07 27.96
N PRO A 808 3.00 1.34 28.62
CA PRO A 808 2.65 0.29 29.55
C PRO A 808 2.12 0.93 30.83
N ARG A 809 0.83 0.71 31.10
CA ARG A 809 0.07 1.23 32.26
C ARG A 809 -0.21 2.74 32.14
N GLY A 810 -1.39 3.15 32.61
CA GLY A 810 -1.65 4.57 32.88
C GLY A 810 -0.57 5.17 33.79
N PRO A 811 -0.49 6.51 33.93
CA PRO A 811 0.61 7.19 34.61
C PRO A 811 0.89 6.58 35.99
N MET A 812 2.00 5.85 36.11
CA MET A 812 2.46 5.22 37.35
C MET A 812 3.26 6.23 38.17
N ASN A 813 3.08 6.22 39.49
CA ASN A 813 3.80 7.10 40.39
C ASN A 813 5.24 6.62 40.61
N LEU A 814 6.20 7.17 39.86
CA LEU A 814 7.63 6.81 39.97
C LEU A 814 8.23 7.09 41.37
N LEU A 815 7.61 7.98 42.16
CA LEU A 815 8.04 8.22 43.53
C LEU A 815 7.76 7.01 44.44
N GLU A 816 6.74 6.20 44.18
CA GLU A 816 6.45 5.00 44.98
C GLU A 816 7.53 3.92 44.83
N LEU A 817 8.14 3.82 43.65
CA LEU A 817 9.16 2.82 43.32
C LEU A 817 10.54 3.11 43.93
N LEU A 818 10.75 4.31 44.45
CA LEU A 818 12.00 4.70 45.10
C LEU A 818 12.02 4.29 46.58
N PRO A 819 13.19 4.12 47.22
CA PRO A 819 13.27 3.99 48.67
C PRO A 819 12.88 5.29 49.39
N ASP A 820 12.57 5.23 50.69
CA ASP A 820 12.16 6.40 51.48
C ASP A 820 13.23 7.50 51.52
N GLU A 821 14.50 7.12 51.41
CA GLU A 821 15.63 8.00 51.12
C GLU A 821 16.30 7.51 49.83
N PHE A 822 16.46 8.39 48.84
CA PHE A 822 17.00 8.03 47.53
C PHE A 822 17.84 9.15 46.93
N SER A 823 18.80 8.80 46.08
CA SER A 823 19.65 9.75 45.35
C SER A 823 19.11 10.04 43.95
N LEU A 824 19.70 11.04 43.27
CA LEU A 824 19.43 11.30 41.85
C LEU A 824 19.72 10.06 40.97
N ASP A 825 20.77 9.31 41.29
CA ASP A 825 21.18 8.12 40.55
C ASP A 825 20.14 6.98 40.69
N ASP A 826 19.58 6.81 41.88
CA ASP A 826 18.52 5.84 42.13
C ASP A 826 17.25 6.17 41.32
N TYR A 827 16.91 7.46 41.21
CA TYR A 827 15.81 7.91 40.36
C TYR A 827 16.07 7.69 38.87
N VAL A 828 17.30 7.90 38.40
CA VAL A 828 17.69 7.61 37.02
C VAL A 828 17.58 6.11 36.73
N LYS A 829 18.05 5.24 37.63
CA LYS A 829 17.92 3.77 37.51
C LYS A 829 16.46 3.32 37.43
N VAL A 830 15.58 3.87 38.27
CA VAL A 830 14.13 3.58 38.20
C VAL A 830 13.56 4.02 36.85
N ARG A 831 13.92 5.20 36.34
CA ARG A 831 13.48 5.67 35.02
C ARG A 831 13.98 4.78 33.87
N GLN A 832 15.23 4.33 33.93
CA GLN A 832 15.78 3.41 32.93
C GLN A 832 15.07 2.06 32.97
N LYS A 833 14.83 1.51 34.18
CA LYS A 833 14.10 0.25 34.38
C LYS A 833 12.67 0.30 33.85
N GLU A 834 12.01 1.45 33.97
CA GLU A 834 10.67 1.69 33.42
C GLU A 834 10.66 2.06 31.92
N GLY A 835 11.83 2.08 31.26
CA GLY A 835 11.94 2.29 29.80
C GLY A 835 11.93 3.74 29.34
N TYR A 836 12.20 4.70 30.23
CA TYR A 836 12.39 6.10 29.86
C TYR A 836 13.80 6.34 29.30
N GLU A 837 13.91 7.22 28.28
CA GLU A 837 15.19 7.64 27.71
C GLU A 837 16.11 8.31 28.75
N ASP A 838 17.40 8.03 28.62
CA ASP A 838 18.44 8.44 29.56
C ASP A 838 18.75 9.94 29.43
N ASN A 839 18.10 10.75 30.27
CA ASN A 839 18.26 12.20 30.29
C ASN A 839 18.26 12.73 31.72
N ILE A 840 19.46 13.00 32.22
CA ILE A 840 19.75 13.49 33.58
C ILE A 840 19.12 14.87 33.82
N SER A 841 19.04 15.73 32.80
CA SER A 841 18.43 17.07 32.91
C SER A 841 16.94 16.97 33.25
N LYS A 842 16.22 16.08 32.56
CA LYS A 842 14.79 15.82 32.84
C LYS A 842 14.57 15.22 34.24
N ALA A 843 15.47 14.34 34.70
CA ALA A 843 15.41 13.78 36.04
C ALA A 843 15.54 14.87 37.12
N LYS A 844 16.50 15.79 36.98
CA LYS A 844 16.69 16.93 37.89
C LYS A 844 15.49 17.90 37.91
N VAL A 845 14.82 18.10 36.78
CA VAL A 845 13.60 18.94 36.70
C VAL A 845 12.45 18.29 37.48
N ALA A 846 12.25 16.98 37.34
CA ALA A 846 11.21 16.25 38.06
C ALA A 846 11.43 16.27 39.58
N LEU A 847 12.68 16.07 40.05
CA LEU A 847 13.00 16.14 41.48
C LEU A 847 12.76 17.54 42.08
N ARG A 848 13.14 18.61 41.36
CA ARG A 848 12.83 19.99 41.78
C ARG A 848 11.32 20.24 41.88
N GLN A 849 10.52 19.65 40.99
CA GLN A 849 9.07 19.73 41.07
C GLN A 849 8.50 18.96 42.26
N TRP A 850 9.04 17.78 42.58
CA TRP A 850 8.62 17.00 43.75
C TRP A 850 9.00 17.67 45.07
N GLU A 851 10.16 18.33 45.12
CA GLU A 851 10.58 19.17 46.24
C GLU A 851 9.67 20.39 46.40
N HIS A 852 9.43 21.13 45.31
CA HIS A 852 8.53 22.29 45.32
C HIS A 852 7.08 21.94 45.70
N ARG A 853 6.59 20.76 45.32
CA ARG A 853 5.24 20.27 45.66
C ARG A 853 5.17 19.58 47.03
N GLY A 854 6.28 19.50 47.77
CA GLY A 854 6.33 18.93 49.12
C GLY A 854 6.20 17.40 49.18
N TYR A 855 6.51 16.68 48.08
CA TYR A 855 6.51 15.22 48.06
C TYR A 855 7.82 14.61 48.58
N VAL A 856 8.92 15.36 48.47
CA VAL A 856 10.23 15.00 48.99
C VAL A 856 10.90 16.20 49.64
N VAL A 857 11.75 15.96 50.63
CA VAL A 857 12.65 16.96 51.22
C VAL A 857 14.09 16.60 50.90
N ARG A 858 14.90 17.60 50.56
CA ARG A 858 16.33 17.43 50.37
C ARG A 858 17.02 17.40 51.74
N ILE A 859 17.79 16.34 51.98
CA ILE A 859 18.62 16.19 53.18
C ILE A 859 20.05 16.54 52.80
N GLU A 860 20.61 17.54 53.47
CA GLU A 860 22.05 17.78 53.45
C GLU A 860 22.69 16.89 54.51
N ARG A 861 23.68 16.09 54.10
CA ARG A 861 24.66 15.51 55.02
C ARG A 861 25.95 16.29 54.87
N ASP A 862 26.62 16.51 55.99
CA ASP A 862 27.93 17.15 56.02
C ASP A 862 28.98 16.34 55.26
N SER A 863 29.80 17.10 54.51
CA SER A 863 31.10 16.78 53.92
C SER A 863 31.16 15.95 52.61
N ASP A 864 31.58 16.66 51.56
CA ASP A 864 32.44 16.25 50.44
C ASP A 864 31.91 15.36 49.30
N SER A 865 30.59 15.22 49.14
CA SER A 865 30.01 14.69 47.90
C SER A 865 28.86 15.56 47.40
N TYR A 866 28.93 16.02 46.15
CA TYR A 866 27.87 16.73 45.42
C TYR A 866 26.61 15.86 45.17
N SER A 867 26.31 14.88 46.03
CA SER A 867 25.17 13.98 45.93
C SER A 867 24.10 14.37 46.96
N PHE A 868 23.03 14.98 46.46
CA PHE A 868 21.86 15.29 47.28
C PHE A 868 21.02 14.03 47.49
N ILE A 869 20.65 13.77 48.75
CA ILE A 869 19.72 12.70 49.13
C ILE A 869 18.34 13.33 49.32
N PHE A 870 17.32 12.69 48.76
CA PHE A 870 15.92 13.09 48.85
C PHE A 870 15.18 12.11 49.76
N ARG A 871 14.38 12.62 50.70
CA ARG A 871 13.51 11.81 51.57
C ARG A 871 12.04 12.05 51.23
N LYS A 872 11.24 10.99 51.10
CA LYS A 872 9.80 11.08 50.84
C LYS A 872 9.05 11.64 52.06
N LEU A 873 8.05 12.50 51.80
CA LEU A 873 7.27 13.15 52.85
C LEU A 873 5.86 12.58 53.08
N LYS A 874 5.42 11.51 52.38
CA LYS A 874 4.15 10.81 52.67
C LYS A 874 4.03 9.43 51.96
N PHE A 875 4.21 8.34 52.71
CA PHE A 875 3.53 7.03 52.58
C PHE A 875 3.71 6.20 53.88
N LEU A 876 3.36 6.78 55.03
CA LEU A 876 3.19 6.00 56.28
C LEU A 876 1.77 5.40 56.28
N LYS A 877 1.66 4.11 55.94
CA LYS A 877 0.45 3.32 56.20
C LYS A 877 0.33 3.06 57.70
N GLY A 878 -0.71 3.62 58.32
CA GLY A 878 -1.45 3.07 59.46
C GLY A 878 -0.73 2.96 60.82
N SER A 879 -0.98 3.93 61.70
CA SER A 879 -1.18 3.66 63.13
C SER A 879 -2.57 4.13 63.54
N SER A 880 -3.31 3.22 64.16
CA SER A 880 -4.70 3.33 64.60
C SER A 880 -4.85 4.07 65.93
N SER A 881 -6.11 4.35 66.27
CA SER A 881 -6.65 4.84 67.56
C SER A 881 -6.66 6.38 67.71
N THR A 882 -7.70 7.07 68.16
CA THR A 882 -9.07 6.74 68.59
C THR A 882 -9.86 8.06 68.70
N SER A 883 -11.19 7.95 68.63
CA SER A 883 -12.20 8.78 69.30
C SER A 883 -12.41 10.27 68.96
N SER A 884 -13.67 10.51 68.60
CA SER A 884 -14.59 11.56 69.07
C SER A 884 -14.53 12.97 68.47
N GLY A 885 -15.70 13.44 68.03
CA GLY A 885 -16.13 14.80 68.35
C GLY A 885 -16.56 15.67 67.17
N SER A 886 -17.85 15.57 66.83
CA SER A 886 -18.79 16.69 66.62
C SER A 886 -18.53 17.84 65.63
N SER A 887 -19.63 18.13 64.92
CA SER A 887 -20.24 19.45 64.63
C SER A 887 -19.84 20.25 63.37
N SER A 888 -20.83 20.32 62.46
CA SER A 888 -21.40 21.50 61.78
C SER A 888 -20.52 22.44 60.93
N THR A 889 -20.84 22.46 59.62
CA THR A 889 -21.12 23.61 58.69
C THR A 889 -20.53 25.01 58.96
N PRO A 890 -20.30 25.89 57.93
CA PRO A 890 -21.02 25.97 56.65
C PRO A 890 -20.21 26.33 55.38
N SER A 891 -20.96 26.24 54.28
CA SER A 891 -20.89 26.88 52.96
C SER A 891 -20.23 28.26 52.85
N SER A 892 -19.76 28.59 51.63
CA SER A 892 -19.62 29.90 50.92
C SER A 892 -18.28 29.87 50.16
N TYR A 893 -18.14 30.06 48.84
CA TYR A 893 -18.90 30.68 47.76
C TYR A 893 -18.70 29.89 46.46
#